data_AF-R4KQU1-F1
#
_entry.id   AF-R4KQU1-F1
#
_cell.length_a   1.000
_cell.length_b   1.000
_cell.length_c   1.000
_cell.angle_alpha   90.00
_cell.angle_beta   90.00
_cell.angle_gamma   90.00
#
_symmetry.space_group_name_H-M   'P 1'
#
loop_
_entity.id
_entity.type
_entity.pdbx_description
1 polymer ?
#
loop_
_entity_poly.entity_id
_entity_poly.type
_entity_poly.pdbx_seq_one_letter_code
_entity_poly.pdbx_strand_id
1 'polypeptide(L)'
;MFKVIRKRDGREVPFDDAKITDAIFKAARAVGGEDRQTAMELTIEALKMLRKKYNGITFGVEEVQDVVEKVLIEAGHARTAKAYILYRDKRTRIRDAKSDLMDVVEEILEETSRENANISNSPSAKMLQIASAASKKYYLTRLIPEEFSQAHQRGDIHIHDLDFYGKTLTCVPDFEYTLIRDQKGDVRRVKFDFFNELAEATSKPEVIAGTQVWNLDGYQILGRKGWTLINKIMRRKLRENEFIYRIKTRKGLPIHLTGEHKVPVLRNGKEILVQAKEIAPKDKLLQARKEFNEQFEIPILDLFIENRDKVPYGVTIRNTHKLIYWLKYKYDDFKFNLTVGAKQSVKGGYVLDGEEYAKLSEKYYIPYEVKQQLTVTTTKGSKTLPAFLTITPEFVRLIGYILSEGHISVTSSGRAIAIINENPDIQKDIDYCISVVFNDKTSILYANSKKTKEKGRMLNGSVYVALFQNIFNMKYDAAHIDVPDFINNISDNLKGEFLRGLFDGDGHYGDKRITYVTVSEVLARKLVLLLKQIGVESTLYYKQTKDSPVVVNGNVATTRNYNTWVVNILDTTSLKSFFNYVPSLKNTNTTKEYADTVPGRNLDPLDVVSVEEVKGYDRYVFDLETGEHWFTVNDYVVHNCVQIPLERLLAEGFDNGHGYIRPPKRPNSATALAAIILQSSQNDMHGGQSFAFFDRDIAPYVENASDDETYQAMEALVYNLNSMHSRAGAQVPFSSINVGTETSEAARKVTRSLILAYEAGLGRGENPIFPNIIFRVQKGVNFNPGDPNYDLFKLALRVAAKRLNPTFSFMDSSFNKEWGDQVSYMGCRTRVMANRRGPAVTDGRGNLSFTTINLPRVAINAERDMDKFFRLLDKLMTLAIRQLYHRFEVQAKLKVKDMPFVMGQGLYLNSRGLKDCDPIREAIVNGTLSVGFIGLAETLTALTGRHHGEDKESQELGQQIVAHLRRRIDEACEEYDLNYTLLATPAEGLSGRFIAMDRKDYGIIPGVTNKEYYTNSFHIPVNFPISSFDKISLEGVYHKYCNAGHISYVEMASPPVHNPEAMEAIIRHMGESDMGYAAVNFPVDFCMGCNTLGVINEDACPRCGSTAIRRVRRITGYLSTVDRFNDSKVAELHDRIVHKF
;
A
#
# COMPACT_ATOMS: atom_id res chain seq x y z
N MET A 1 -24.46 -42.99 -6.51
CA MET A 1 -23.81 -41.68 -6.34
C MET A 1 -22.39 -41.74 -6.86
N PHE A 2 -21.82 -40.59 -7.22
CA PHE A 2 -20.38 -40.45 -7.39
C PHE A 2 -19.75 -40.37 -6.00
N LYS A 3 -18.64 -41.07 -5.77
CA LYS A 3 -17.97 -41.13 -4.45
C LYS A 3 -16.87 -40.09 -4.33
N VAL A 4 -16.16 -39.82 -5.42
CA VAL A 4 -15.01 -38.91 -5.48
C VAL A 4 -15.12 -37.96 -6.67
N ILE A 5 -14.45 -36.81 -6.55
CA ILE A 5 -14.23 -35.81 -7.58
C ILE A 5 -12.78 -35.34 -7.53
N ARG A 6 -12.15 -35.20 -8.68
CA ARG A 6 -10.77 -34.74 -8.80
C ARG A 6 -10.69 -33.21 -8.76
N LYS A 7 -9.88 -32.67 -7.85
CA LYS A 7 -9.57 -31.24 -7.77
C LYS A 7 -8.53 -30.84 -8.83
N ARG A 8 -8.46 -29.54 -9.13
CA ARG A 8 -7.51 -28.96 -10.10
C ARG A 8 -6.05 -29.18 -9.71
N ASP A 9 -5.76 -29.36 -8.43
CA ASP A 9 -4.46 -29.72 -7.87
C ASP A 9 -4.22 -31.25 -7.86
N GLY A 10 -4.96 -32.01 -8.68
CA GLY A 10 -4.87 -33.47 -8.81
C GLY A 10 -5.55 -34.26 -7.69
N ARG A 11 -5.85 -33.65 -6.53
CA ARG A 11 -6.34 -34.39 -5.35
C ARG A 11 -7.77 -34.90 -5.54
N GLU A 12 -8.00 -36.19 -5.36
CA GLU A 12 -9.35 -36.74 -5.24
C GLU A 12 -9.92 -36.44 -3.86
N VAL A 13 -11.18 -35.97 -3.81
CA VAL A 13 -11.91 -35.71 -2.56
C VAL A 13 -13.36 -36.19 -2.70
N PRO A 14 -14.14 -36.33 -1.61
CA PRO A 14 -15.56 -36.69 -1.71
C PRO A 14 -16.36 -35.73 -2.60
N PHE A 15 -17.22 -36.30 -3.44
CA PHE A 15 -18.17 -35.54 -4.26
C PHE A 15 -19.28 -34.95 -3.36
N ASP A 16 -19.73 -33.73 -3.66
CA ASP A 16 -20.67 -32.99 -2.80
C ASP A 16 -21.56 -32.07 -3.65
N ASP A 17 -22.79 -32.49 -3.89
CA ASP A 17 -23.79 -31.85 -4.75
C ASP A 17 -24.40 -30.58 -4.14
N ALA A 18 -24.44 -30.47 -2.81
CA ALA A 18 -24.86 -29.22 -2.14
C ALA A 18 -24.00 -28.01 -2.57
N LYS A 19 -22.72 -28.24 -2.95
CA LYS A 19 -21.85 -27.20 -3.51
C LYS A 19 -22.26 -26.75 -4.92
N ILE A 20 -22.96 -27.60 -5.67
CA ILE A 20 -23.56 -27.27 -6.97
C ILE A 20 -24.79 -26.38 -6.73
N THR A 21 -25.72 -26.83 -5.89
CA THR A 21 -26.93 -26.09 -5.51
C THR A 21 -26.62 -24.69 -5.00
N ASP A 22 -25.65 -24.55 -4.09
CA ASP A 22 -25.25 -23.24 -3.55
C ASP A 22 -24.61 -22.32 -4.60
N ALA A 23 -23.96 -22.87 -5.62
CA ALA A 23 -23.37 -22.10 -6.71
C ALA A 23 -24.43 -21.66 -7.74
N ILE A 24 -25.38 -22.55 -8.08
CA ILE A 24 -26.56 -22.21 -8.89
C ILE A 24 -27.39 -21.13 -8.18
N PHE A 25 -27.67 -21.29 -6.89
CA PHE A 25 -28.46 -20.33 -6.11
C PHE A 25 -27.79 -18.95 -6.01
N LYS A 26 -26.48 -18.90 -5.82
CA LYS A 26 -25.71 -17.63 -5.81
C LYS A 26 -25.70 -16.95 -7.20
N ALA A 27 -25.67 -17.73 -8.28
CA ALA A 27 -25.84 -17.20 -9.63
C ALA A 27 -27.27 -16.69 -9.90
N ALA A 28 -28.30 -17.37 -9.38
CA ALA A 28 -29.70 -16.97 -9.50
C ALA A 28 -29.96 -15.64 -8.77
N ARG A 29 -29.47 -15.51 -7.52
CA ARG A 29 -29.55 -14.24 -6.76
C ARG A 29 -28.84 -13.08 -7.47
N ALA A 30 -27.73 -13.34 -8.16
CA ALA A 30 -27.01 -12.32 -8.93
C ALA A 30 -27.79 -11.81 -10.17
N VAL A 31 -28.89 -12.46 -10.57
CA VAL A 31 -29.81 -12.02 -11.63
C VAL A 31 -31.25 -11.79 -11.15
N GLY A 32 -31.45 -11.67 -9.83
CA GLY A 32 -32.74 -11.33 -9.21
C GLY A 32 -33.67 -12.51 -8.88
N GLY A 33 -33.19 -13.75 -8.95
CA GLY A 33 -33.97 -14.94 -8.53
C GLY A 33 -33.73 -15.31 -7.07
N GLU A 34 -34.80 -15.53 -6.30
CA GLU A 34 -34.72 -15.83 -4.85
C GLU A 34 -35.04 -17.28 -4.47
N ASP A 35 -35.49 -18.11 -5.41
CA ASP A 35 -35.85 -19.49 -5.12
C ASP A 35 -34.64 -20.44 -5.06
N ARG A 36 -34.52 -21.16 -3.95
CA ARG A 36 -33.52 -22.21 -3.72
C ARG A 36 -34.02 -23.61 -4.09
N GLN A 37 -35.34 -23.81 -4.18
CA GLN A 37 -35.96 -25.07 -4.57
C GLN A 37 -35.64 -25.41 -6.04
N THR A 38 -35.90 -24.47 -6.96
CA THR A 38 -35.47 -24.54 -8.37
C THR A 38 -33.96 -24.82 -8.49
N ALA A 39 -33.13 -24.21 -7.64
CA ALA A 39 -31.69 -24.46 -7.65
C ALA A 39 -31.30 -25.90 -7.23
N MET A 40 -32.10 -26.57 -6.40
CA MET A 40 -31.91 -27.99 -6.08
C MET A 40 -32.37 -28.91 -7.22
N GLU A 41 -33.47 -28.57 -7.88
CA GLU A 41 -34.00 -29.32 -9.03
C GLU A 41 -33.03 -29.29 -10.23
N LEU A 42 -32.43 -28.14 -10.51
CA LEU A 42 -31.38 -27.98 -11.51
C LEU A 42 -30.10 -28.77 -11.17
N THR A 43 -29.74 -28.87 -9.87
CA THR A 43 -28.66 -29.78 -9.44
C THR A 43 -29.00 -31.24 -9.74
N ILE A 44 -30.25 -31.68 -9.53
CA ILE A 44 -30.68 -33.05 -9.80
C ILE A 44 -30.56 -33.39 -11.30
N GLU A 45 -30.91 -32.47 -12.21
CA GLU A 45 -30.69 -32.67 -13.65
C GLU A 45 -29.19 -32.69 -14.01
N ALA A 46 -28.37 -31.85 -13.40
CA ALA A 46 -26.91 -31.90 -13.59
C ALA A 46 -26.32 -33.25 -13.12
N LEU A 47 -26.79 -33.81 -12.01
CA LEU A 47 -26.40 -35.14 -11.53
C LEU A 47 -26.84 -36.26 -12.47
N LYS A 48 -28.07 -36.20 -13.03
CA LYS A 48 -28.55 -37.13 -14.05
C LYS A 48 -27.68 -37.08 -15.31
N MET A 49 -27.35 -35.89 -15.79
CA MET A 49 -26.53 -35.71 -17.00
C MET A 49 -25.07 -36.14 -16.78
N LEU A 50 -24.46 -35.80 -15.65
CA LEU A 50 -23.15 -36.33 -15.23
C LEU A 50 -23.16 -37.87 -15.22
N ARG A 51 -24.22 -38.49 -14.69
CA ARG A 51 -24.32 -39.95 -14.57
C ARG A 51 -24.44 -40.63 -15.93
N LYS A 52 -25.10 -39.99 -16.89
CA LYS A 52 -25.17 -40.45 -18.29
C LYS A 52 -23.82 -40.30 -19.02
N LYS A 53 -23.04 -39.26 -18.71
CA LYS A 53 -21.77 -38.93 -19.42
C LYS A 53 -20.53 -39.63 -18.85
N TYR A 54 -20.44 -39.83 -17.53
CA TYR A 54 -19.25 -40.33 -16.83
C TYR A 54 -19.55 -41.57 -15.95
N ASN A 55 -20.30 -42.53 -16.50
CA ASN A 55 -20.80 -43.69 -15.76
C ASN A 55 -19.68 -44.63 -15.27
N GLY A 56 -19.12 -44.33 -14.09
CA GLY A 56 -18.04 -45.10 -13.45
C GLY A 56 -16.63 -44.49 -13.59
N ILE A 57 -16.48 -43.30 -14.19
CA ILE A 57 -15.19 -42.65 -14.44
C ILE A 57 -15.04 -41.41 -13.55
N THR A 58 -13.87 -41.22 -12.89
CA THR A 58 -13.62 -40.04 -12.06
C THR A 58 -13.41 -38.77 -12.90
N PHE A 59 -14.40 -37.90 -12.86
CA PHE A 59 -14.36 -36.55 -13.44
C PHE A 59 -13.80 -35.51 -12.45
N GLY A 60 -13.32 -34.40 -12.98
CA GLY A 60 -12.83 -33.25 -12.23
C GLY A 60 -13.90 -32.21 -11.89
N VAL A 61 -13.45 -31.06 -11.38
CA VAL A 61 -14.30 -29.91 -11.05
C VAL A 61 -14.86 -29.22 -12.29
N GLU A 62 -14.14 -29.24 -13.41
CA GLU A 62 -14.56 -28.53 -14.63
C GLU A 62 -15.73 -29.24 -15.29
N GLU A 63 -15.65 -30.57 -15.42
CA GLU A 63 -16.69 -31.38 -16.04
C GLU A 63 -18.03 -31.30 -15.29
N VAL A 64 -18.01 -31.03 -13.98
CA VAL A 64 -19.21 -30.70 -13.20
C VAL A 64 -19.73 -29.32 -13.57
N GLN A 65 -18.85 -28.31 -13.61
CA GLN A 65 -19.23 -26.93 -13.91
C GLN A 65 -19.78 -26.78 -15.33
N ASP A 66 -19.20 -27.49 -16.31
CA ASP A 66 -19.64 -27.51 -17.71
C ASP A 66 -21.02 -28.20 -17.88
N VAL A 67 -21.29 -29.27 -17.12
CA VAL A 67 -22.62 -29.92 -17.12
C VAL A 67 -23.66 -29.04 -16.42
N VAL A 68 -23.29 -28.35 -15.34
CA VAL A 68 -24.19 -27.40 -14.65
C VAL A 68 -24.53 -26.21 -15.55
N GLU A 69 -23.53 -25.63 -16.23
CA GLU A 69 -23.73 -24.60 -17.25
C GLU A 69 -24.69 -25.07 -18.35
N LYS A 70 -24.45 -26.27 -18.90
CA LYS A 70 -25.32 -26.88 -19.92
C LYS A 70 -26.76 -27.05 -19.42
N VAL A 71 -26.97 -27.55 -18.21
CA VAL A 71 -28.32 -27.73 -17.63
C VAL A 71 -29.02 -26.40 -17.39
N LEU A 72 -28.30 -25.36 -16.94
CA LEU A 72 -28.88 -24.02 -16.79
C LEU A 72 -29.31 -23.40 -18.14
N ILE A 73 -28.66 -23.76 -19.24
CA ILE A 73 -29.05 -23.33 -20.59
C ILE A 73 -30.24 -24.16 -21.11
N GLU A 74 -30.18 -25.49 -21.04
CA GLU A 74 -31.25 -26.38 -21.53
C GLU A 74 -32.56 -26.23 -20.74
N ALA A 75 -32.51 -25.86 -19.45
CA ALA A 75 -33.68 -25.53 -18.64
C ALA A 75 -34.14 -24.05 -18.78
N GLY A 76 -33.61 -23.29 -19.74
CA GLY A 76 -34.06 -21.91 -20.04
C GLY A 76 -33.53 -20.81 -19.11
N HIS A 77 -32.75 -21.14 -18.08
CA HIS A 77 -32.17 -20.18 -17.12
C HIS A 77 -30.89 -19.50 -17.65
N ALA A 78 -30.86 -19.09 -18.92
CA ALA A 78 -29.68 -18.55 -19.60
C ALA A 78 -29.02 -17.34 -18.88
N ARG A 79 -29.80 -16.50 -18.19
CA ARG A 79 -29.28 -15.40 -17.36
C ARG A 79 -28.46 -15.93 -16.17
N THR A 80 -29.00 -16.94 -15.48
CA THR A 80 -28.35 -17.64 -14.35
C THR A 80 -27.09 -18.37 -14.82
N ALA A 81 -27.13 -19.03 -15.99
CA ALA A 81 -25.95 -19.66 -16.60
C ALA A 81 -24.81 -18.63 -16.77
N LYS A 82 -25.10 -17.48 -17.39
CA LYS A 82 -24.11 -16.40 -17.58
C LYS A 82 -23.52 -15.89 -16.26
N ALA A 83 -24.33 -15.73 -15.21
CA ALA A 83 -23.85 -15.32 -13.88
C ALA A 83 -23.00 -16.41 -13.20
N TYR A 84 -23.34 -17.69 -13.37
CA TYR A 84 -22.60 -18.84 -12.85
C TYR A 84 -21.18 -18.91 -13.45
N ILE A 85 -21.07 -18.78 -14.78
CA ILE A 85 -19.80 -18.75 -15.53
C ILE A 85 -18.90 -17.63 -15.01
N LEU A 86 -19.41 -16.40 -14.93
CA LEU A 86 -18.64 -15.24 -14.47
C LEU A 86 -18.18 -15.37 -13.02
N TYR A 87 -18.96 -16.03 -12.15
CA TYR A 87 -18.56 -16.30 -10.77
C TYR A 87 -17.49 -17.41 -10.65
N ARG A 88 -17.61 -18.50 -11.43
CA ARG A 88 -16.61 -19.58 -11.58
C ARG A 88 -15.25 -18.99 -11.98
N ASP A 89 -15.27 -18.14 -13.00
CA ASP A 89 -14.11 -17.49 -13.58
C ASP A 89 -13.42 -16.54 -12.58
N LYS A 90 -14.18 -15.61 -11.98
CA LYS A 90 -13.65 -14.67 -10.97
C LYS A 90 -13.09 -15.35 -9.71
N ARG A 91 -13.70 -16.46 -9.26
CA ARG A 91 -13.22 -17.26 -8.11
C ARG A 91 -11.97 -18.08 -8.42
N THR A 92 -11.70 -18.34 -9.70
CA THR A 92 -10.45 -18.95 -10.18
C THR A 92 -9.32 -17.93 -10.04
N ARG A 93 -9.40 -16.80 -10.77
CA ARG A 93 -8.37 -15.75 -10.79
C ARG A 93 -7.90 -15.30 -9.40
N ILE A 94 -8.82 -15.15 -8.44
CA ILE A 94 -8.48 -14.69 -7.08
C ILE A 94 -7.64 -15.71 -6.28
N ARG A 95 -7.77 -17.02 -6.55
CA ARG A 95 -6.95 -18.05 -5.88
C ARG A 95 -5.56 -18.09 -6.47
N ASP A 96 -5.48 -18.21 -7.79
CA ASP A 96 -4.24 -18.37 -8.52
C ASP A 96 -3.34 -17.15 -8.25
N ALA A 97 -3.94 -15.95 -8.30
CA ALA A 97 -3.31 -14.69 -7.92
C ALA A 97 -2.73 -14.58 -6.49
N LYS A 98 -3.03 -15.53 -5.59
CA LYS A 98 -2.36 -15.61 -4.27
C LYS A 98 -1.08 -16.47 -4.32
N SER A 99 -0.98 -17.45 -5.22
CA SER A 99 0.26 -18.21 -5.42
C SER A 99 1.30 -17.31 -6.07
N ASP A 100 1.00 -16.80 -7.28
CA ASP A 100 1.95 -16.04 -8.10
C ASP A 100 2.60 -14.84 -7.38
N LEU A 101 1.93 -14.28 -6.36
CA LEU A 101 2.47 -13.16 -5.58
C LEU A 101 3.52 -13.60 -4.55
N MET A 102 3.44 -14.80 -4.00
CA MET A 102 4.46 -15.34 -3.10
C MET A 102 5.70 -15.72 -3.90
N ASP A 103 5.49 -16.41 -5.02
CA ASP A 103 6.54 -16.90 -5.93
C ASP A 103 7.40 -15.72 -6.45
N VAL A 104 6.77 -14.62 -6.89
CA VAL A 104 7.46 -13.38 -7.32
C VAL A 104 8.18 -12.66 -6.17
N VAL A 105 7.71 -12.78 -4.91
CA VAL A 105 8.39 -12.18 -3.75
C VAL A 105 9.62 -13.00 -3.35
N GLU A 106 9.62 -14.32 -3.56
CA GLU A 106 10.79 -15.17 -3.40
C GLU A 106 11.88 -14.80 -4.42
N GLU A 107 11.53 -14.69 -5.71
CA GLU A 107 12.42 -14.22 -6.79
C GLU A 107 13.06 -12.84 -6.50
N ILE A 108 12.28 -11.87 -6.02
CA ILE A 108 12.76 -10.52 -5.66
C ILE A 108 13.67 -10.54 -4.42
N LEU A 109 13.59 -11.55 -3.56
CA LEU A 109 14.48 -11.68 -2.41
C LEU A 109 15.84 -12.26 -2.83
N GLU A 110 15.85 -13.28 -3.69
CA GLU A 110 17.06 -13.91 -4.22
C GLU A 110 17.79 -13.00 -5.22
N GLU A 111 17.20 -12.75 -6.39
CA GLU A 111 17.80 -12.00 -7.49
C GLU A 111 17.39 -10.52 -7.49
N THR A 112 17.65 -9.76 -8.56
CA THR A 112 17.30 -8.33 -8.66
C THR A 112 16.67 -8.05 -10.01
N SER A 113 15.38 -7.70 -10.02
CA SER A 113 14.66 -7.43 -11.27
C SER A 113 15.29 -6.27 -12.04
N ARG A 114 15.68 -6.53 -13.30
CA ARG A 114 16.28 -5.56 -14.23
C ARG A 114 15.26 -4.86 -15.13
N GLU A 115 13.97 -4.83 -14.77
CA GLU A 115 12.90 -4.20 -15.58
C GLU A 115 13.13 -2.70 -15.87
N ASN A 116 13.95 -2.00 -15.06
CA ASN A 116 14.24 -0.56 -15.18
C ASN A 116 15.70 -0.28 -14.77
N ALA A 117 16.53 0.16 -15.71
CA ALA A 117 17.98 0.32 -15.50
C ALA A 117 18.37 1.53 -14.61
N ASN A 118 17.41 2.37 -14.21
CA ASN A 118 17.62 3.45 -13.23
C ASN A 118 17.24 3.02 -11.79
N ILE A 119 16.89 1.76 -11.53
CA ILE A 119 16.67 1.23 -10.17
C ILE A 119 18.00 0.64 -9.63
N SER A 120 18.39 1.02 -8.42
CA SER A 120 19.57 0.46 -7.72
C SER A 120 19.31 -0.93 -7.14
N ASN A 121 20.34 -1.69 -6.75
CA ASN A 121 20.17 -2.89 -5.92
C ASN A 121 20.28 -2.57 -4.41
N SER A 122 19.56 -1.54 -3.96
CA SER A 122 19.51 -1.15 -2.55
C SER A 122 18.40 -1.87 -1.79
N PRO A 123 18.46 -1.96 -0.44
CA PRO A 123 17.34 -2.47 0.35
C PRO A 123 16.03 -1.69 0.11
N SER A 124 16.11 -0.36 -0.07
CA SER A 124 14.99 0.46 -0.53
C SER A 124 14.42 -0.05 -1.85
N ALA A 125 15.29 -0.37 -2.82
CA ALA A 125 14.89 -0.86 -4.14
C ALA A 125 14.29 -2.29 -4.15
N LYS A 126 14.73 -3.19 -3.27
CA LYS A 126 14.06 -4.49 -3.11
C LYS A 126 12.67 -4.35 -2.45
N MET A 127 12.50 -3.45 -1.48
CA MET A 127 11.16 -3.13 -0.94
C MET A 127 10.23 -2.55 -2.03
N LEU A 128 10.75 -1.63 -2.83
CA LEU A 128 10.14 -1.08 -4.06
C LEU A 128 9.51 -2.16 -4.96
N GLN A 129 10.27 -3.21 -5.27
CA GLN A 129 9.86 -4.27 -6.18
C GLN A 129 8.74 -5.13 -5.57
N ILE A 130 8.78 -5.39 -4.26
CA ILE A 130 7.69 -6.06 -3.53
C ILE A 130 6.41 -5.17 -3.51
N ALA A 131 6.55 -3.85 -3.31
CA ALA A 131 5.44 -2.90 -3.38
C ALA A 131 4.75 -2.93 -4.76
N SER A 132 5.56 -2.97 -5.81
CA SER A 132 5.15 -3.06 -7.21
C SER A 132 4.34 -4.33 -7.46
N ALA A 133 4.88 -5.50 -7.11
CA ALA A 133 4.22 -6.80 -7.31
C ALA A 133 2.85 -6.88 -6.60
N ALA A 134 2.80 -6.54 -5.31
CA ALA A 134 1.56 -6.57 -4.53
C ALA A 134 0.52 -5.57 -5.05
N SER A 135 0.96 -4.39 -5.48
CA SER A 135 0.06 -3.36 -6.01
C SER A 135 -0.47 -3.72 -7.40
N LYS A 136 0.40 -4.15 -8.33
CA LYS A 136 0.02 -4.70 -9.65
C LYS A 136 -1.09 -5.77 -9.50
N LYS A 137 -0.91 -6.72 -8.57
CA LYS A 137 -1.90 -7.79 -8.33
C LYS A 137 -3.21 -7.31 -7.70
N TYR A 138 -3.18 -6.31 -6.81
CA TYR A 138 -4.38 -5.69 -6.27
C TYR A 138 -5.25 -5.06 -7.38
N TYR A 139 -4.68 -4.19 -8.23
CA TYR A 139 -5.51 -3.48 -9.21
C TYR A 139 -6.12 -4.41 -10.25
N LEU A 140 -5.35 -5.37 -10.78
CA LEU A 140 -5.83 -6.37 -11.74
C LEU A 140 -6.97 -7.25 -11.19
N THR A 141 -7.09 -7.42 -9.87
CA THR A 141 -8.10 -8.30 -9.25
C THR A 141 -9.22 -7.56 -8.52
N ARG A 142 -9.08 -6.25 -8.25
CA ARG A 142 -10.01 -5.48 -7.41
C ARG A 142 -10.46 -4.12 -7.95
N LEU A 143 -9.62 -3.40 -8.70
CA LEU A 143 -9.93 -2.02 -9.14
C LEU A 143 -10.22 -1.93 -10.65
N ILE A 144 -9.40 -2.57 -11.47
CA ILE A 144 -9.46 -2.44 -12.92
C ILE A 144 -10.59 -3.33 -13.46
N PRO A 145 -11.49 -2.79 -14.31
CA PRO A 145 -12.49 -3.58 -15.02
C PRO A 145 -11.91 -4.81 -15.71
N GLU A 146 -12.64 -5.91 -15.60
CA GLU A 146 -12.23 -7.25 -16.02
C GLU A 146 -11.71 -7.30 -17.48
N GLU A 147 -12.37 -6.58 -18.39
CA GLU A 147 -11.97 -6.48 -19.81
C GLU A 147 -10.55 -5.92 -20.01
N PHE A 148 -10.18 -4.87 -19.26
CA PHE A 148 -8.86 -4.25 -19.33
C PHE A 148 -7.81 -5.10 -18.61
N SER A 149 -8.19 -5.71 -17.48
CA SER A 149 -7.32 -6.58 -16.70
C SER A 149 -6.93 -7.84 -17.50
N GLN A 150 -7.88 -8.46 -18.19
CA GLN A 150 -7.60 -9.59 -19.07
C GLN A 150 -6.76 -9.21 -20.27
N ALA A 151 -7.05 -8.08 -20.92
CA ALA A 151 -6.25 -7.60 -22.06
C ALA A 151 -4.80 -7.32 -21.66
N HIS A 152 -4.56 -6.86 -20.43
CA HIS A 152 -3.21 -6.73 -19.89
C HIS A 152 -2.52 -8.09 -19.59
N GLN A 153 -3.27 -9.05 -19.05
CA GLN A 153 -2.75 -10.37 -18.68
C GLN A 153 -2.44 -11.24 -19.91
N ARG A 154 -3.27 -11.15 -20.96
CA ARG A 154 -3.03 -11.85 -22.24
C ARG A 154 -1.88 -11.26 -23.05
N GLY A 155 -1.56 -9.97 -22.88
CA GLY A 155 -0.58 -9.27 -23.72
C GLY A 155 -1.19 -8.55 -24.93
N ASP A 156 -2.50 -8.30 -24.91
CA ASP A 156 -3.18 -7.49 -25.93
C ASP A 156 -2.83 -5.99 -25.75
N ILE A 157 -2.77 -5.54 -24.49
CA ILE A 157 -2.31 -4.20 -24.10
C ILE A 157 -1.29 -4.27 -22.95
N HIS A 158 -0.50 -3.21 -22.77
CA HIS A 158 0.35 -3.02 -21.60
C HIS A 158 -0.02 -1.71 -20.90
N ILE A 159 -0.63 -1.84 -19.71
CA ILE A 159 -0.92 -0.74 -18.81
C ILE A 159 0.38 -0.40 -18.08
N HIS A 160 1.02 0.71 -18.44
CA HIS A 160 2.29 1.12 -17.81
C HIS A 160 2.04 1.60 -16.38
N ASP A 161 2.99 1.32 -15.48
CA ASP A 161 2.95 1.76 -14.07
C ASP A 161 1.64 1.38 -13.37
N LEU A 162 1.22 0.15 -13.67
CA LEU A 162 0.05 -0.52 -13.16
C LEU A 162 0.02 -0.55 -11.62
N ASP A 163 1.19 -0.60 -10.98
CA ASP A 163 1.42 -0.49 -9.54
C ASP A 163 0.97 0.84 -8.90
N PHE A 164 0.68 1.87 -9.70
CA PHE A 164 0.19 3.17 -9.22
C PHE A 164 -1.13 3.59 -9.87
N TYR A 165 -1.84 2.64 -10.50
CA TYR A 165 -3.04 2.87 -11.31
C TYR A 165 -4.04 3.87 -10.72
N GLY A 166 -4.34 3.75 -9.43
CA GLY A 166 -5.31 4.58 -8.71
C GLY A 166 -4.72 5.46 -7.60
N LYS A 167 -3.41 5.69 -7.62
CA LYS A 167 -2.70 6.56 -6.65
C LYS A 167 -2.06 7.76 -7.30
N THR A 168 -1.57 7.60 -8.53
CA THR A 168 -0.71 8.58 -9.18
C THR A 168 -1.00 8.67 -10.68
N LEU A 169 -0.59 9.78 -11.29
CA LEU A 169 -0.18 9.79 -12.70
C LEU A 169 1.13 8.94 -12.79
N THR A 170 1.48 8.25 -13.89
CA THR A 170 2.45 7.08 -13.99
C THR A 170 3.94 7.22 -13.54
N CYS A 171 4.55 6.23 -12.80
CA CYS A 171 6.03 5.93 -12.59
C CYS A 171 6.85 5.94 -11.22
N VAL A 172 6.32 5.93 -9.96
CA VAL A 172 7.12 5.66 -8.69
C VAL A 172 6.37 4.77 -7.68
N PRO A 173 7.10 3.89 -6.96
CA PRO A 173 6.68 3.18 -5.73
C PRO A 173 6.06 4.06 -4.63
N ASP A 174 4.75 4.21 -4.67
CA ASP A 174 3.98 4.33 -3.44
C ASP A 174 4.00 2.99 -2.68
N PHE A 175 4.89 2.86 -1.70
CA PHE A 175 4.65 1.97 -0.57
C PHE A 175 3.75 2.63 0.50
N GLU A 176 2.78 3.41 0.04
CA GLU A 176 1.53 3.77 0.72
C GLU A 176 0.81 2.58 1.40
N TYR A 177 1.24 1.33 1.30
CA TYR A 177 0.53 0.24 1.99
C TYR A 177 1.43 -0.92 2.42
N THR A 178 1.76 -1.01 3.71
CA THR A 178 2.08 -2.30 4.34
C THR A 178 0.81 -3.15 4.48
N LEU A 179 0.99 -4.47 4.65
CA LEU A 179 -0.04 -5.31 5.23
C LEU A 179 0.20 -5.40 6.73
N ILE A 180 -0.61 -4.65 7.49
CA ILE A 180 -0.93 -5.08 8.84
C ILE A 180 -1.92 -6.24 8.75
N ARG A 181 -1.79 -7.15 9.68
CA ARG A 181 -2.96 -7.74 10.33
C ARG A 181 -3.24 -6.87 11.54
N ASP A 182 -4.46 -6.34 11.66
CA ASP A 182 -4.84 -5.63 12.88
C ASP A 182 -5.05 -6.59 14.06
N GLN A 183 -5.32 -6.04 15.24
CA GLN A 183 -5.57 -6.82 16.47
C GLN A 183 -6.73 -7.83 16.34
N LYS A 184 -7.61 -7.70 15.34
CA LYS A 184 -8.77 -8.58 15.10
C LYS A 184 -8.44 -9.75 14.14
N GLY A 185 -7.23 -9.82 13.61
CA GLY A 185 -6.81 -10.84 12.66
C GLY A 185 -7.01 -10.46 11.19
N ASP A 186 -7.70 -9.34 10.93
CA ASP A 186 -8.04 -8.87 9.59
C ASP A 186 -6.84 -8.21 8.91
N VAL A 187 -6.59 -8.63 7.66
CA VAL A 187 -5.46 -8.16 6.87
C VAL A 187 -5.84 -6.85 6.18
N ARG A 188 -5.45 -5.72 6.78
CA ARG A 188 -5.66 -4.38 6.22
C ARG A 188 -4.42 -3.91 5.46
N ARG A 189 -4.69 -3.22 4.36
CA ARG A 189 -3.68 -2.58 3.50
C ARG A 189 -3.57 -1.12 3.97
N VAL A 190 -2.47 -0.72 4.62
CA VAL A 190 -2.35 0.57 5.35
C VAL A 190 -1.00 1.28 5.20
N LYS A 191 -0.97 2.62 5.10
CA LYS A 191 0.21 3.42 4.74
C LYS A 191 1.33 3.52 5.78
N PHE A 192 2.49 4.05 5.37
CA PHE A 192 3.40 4.69 6.34
C PHE A 192 2.89 6.06 6.79
N ASP A 193 2.06 6.72 5.98
CA ASP A 193 1.05 7.69 6.45
C ASP A 193 -0.09 7.07 7.27
N PHE A 194 -0.16 5.76 7.49
CA PHE A 194 -0.94 5.13 8.56
C PHE A 194 -0.06 4.80 9.75
N PHE A 195 1.25 4.98 9.68
CA PHE A 195 2.09 5.12 10.87
C PHE A 195 2.29 6.59 11.26
N ASN A 196 2.18 7.55 10.33
CA ASN A 196 1.89 8.95 10.65
C ASN A 196 0.38 9.21 10.95
N GLU A 197 -0.59 8.47 10.42
CA GLU A 197 -1.96 8.50 10.98
C GLU A 197 -2.06 7.65 12.27
N LEU A 198 -1.29 6.58 12.49
CA LEU A 198 -1.02 6.10 13.86
C LEU A 198 -0.05 7.04 14.63
N ALA A 199 0.27 8.21 14.08
CA ALA A 199 0.88 9.34 14.78
C ALA A 199 0.01 10.61 14.87
N GLU A 200 -1.20 10.58 14.31
CA GLU A 200 -2.09 11.74 14.28
C GLU A 200 -3.51 11.32 14.65
N ALA A 201 -4.02 10.23 14.07
CA ALA A 201 -5.08 9.42 14.68
C ALA A 201 -4.62 8.62 15.92
N THR A 202 -3.37 8.13 16.01
CA THR A 202 -2.75 7.68 17.31
C THR A 202 -1.59 8.55 17.86
N SER A 203 -1.54 9.82 17.42
CA SER A 203 -0.90 10.99 18.07
C SER A 203 0.64 11.08 18.15
N LYS A 204 1.14 12.31 18.28
CA LYS A 204 2.48 12.73 17.81
C LYS A 204 3.66 12.02 18.49
N PRO A 205 4.80 11.89 17.77
CA PRO A 205 5.92 11.08 18.22
C PRO A 205 6.65 11.68 19.42
N GLU A 206 7.03 10.83 20.36
CA GLU A 206 7.96 11.15 21.45
C GLU A 206 9.38 11.30 20.87
N VAL A 207 10.01 12.49 20.91
CA VAL A 207 11.22 12.79 20.09
C VAL A 207 12.55 12.57 20.82
N ILE A 208 13.08 11.36 20.72
CA ILE A 208 14.28 10.85 21.41
C ILE A 208 15.61 11.11 20.62
N ALA A 209 15.79 12.32 20.04
CA ALA A 209 17.09 12.96 19.66
C ALA A 209 17.90 12.61 18.18
N GLY A 210 16.65 12.86 17.58
CA GLY A 210 15.93 12.93 16.29
C GLY A 210 14.72 11.99 16.31
N THR A 211 14.77 11.03 17.22
CA THR A 211 13.98 9.82 17.33
C THR A 211 12.53 10.03 17.68
N GLN A 212 11.75 10.44 16.73
CA GLN A 212 10.29 10.42 16.80
C GLN A 212 9.79 8.97 17.12
N VAL A 213 8.99 8.75 18.19
CA VAL A 213 8.57 7.41 18.69
C VAL A 213 7.06 7.21 18.90
N TRP A 214 6.57 6.02 18.53
CA TRP A 214 5.22 5.48 18.78
C TRP A 214 5.25 4.00 19.20
N ASN A 215 4.23 3.54 19.93
CA ASN A 215 4.05 2.12 20.35
C ASN A 215 2.74 1.55 19.77
N LEU A 216 2.73 0.29 19.33
CA LEU A 216 1.75 -0.21 18.36
C LEU A 216 1.38 -1.71 18.45
N ASP A 217 1.27 -2.21 19.68
CA ASP A 217 0.98 -3.60 20.00
C ASP A 217 -0.23 -4.20 19.25
N GLY A 218 -0.13 -5.50 18.96
CA GLY A 218 -1.21 -6.32 18.39
C GLY A 218 -1.49 -6.12 16.90
N TYR A 219 -0.99 -5.04 16.30
CA TYR A 219 -0.83 -4.99 14.85
C TYR A 219 0.33 -5.91 14.46
N GLN A 220 0.08 -6.98 13.71
CA GLN A 220 1.16 -7.79 13.16
C GLN A 220 1.57 -7.22 11.79
N ILE A 221 2.82 -6.82 11.61
CA ILE A 221 3.37 -6.58 10.28
C ILE A 221 3.71 -7.93 9.63
N LEU A 222 3.53 -8.04 8.31
CA LEU A 222 4.00 -9.19 7.57
C LEU A 222 5.53 -9.08 7.38
N GLY A 223 6.30 -9.79 8.22
CA GLY A 223 7.75 -9.87 8.15
C GLY A 223 8.25 -11.07 7.33
N ARG A 224 9.57 -11.16 7.12
CA ARG A 224 10.23 -12.20 6.29
C ARG A 224 10.01 -13.66 6.72
N LYS A 225 9.38 -13.91 7.88
CA LYS A 225 9.08 -15.26 8.41
C LYS A 225 7.60 -15.48 8.73
N GLY A 226 6.71 -14.58 8.29
CA GLY A 226 5.28 -14.60 8.59
C GLY A 226 4.82 -13.38 9.37
N TRP A 227 3.76 -13.54 10.17
CA TRP A 227 3.15 -12.43 10.91
C TRP A 227 3.91 -12.13 12.20
N THR A 228 4.57 -10.99 12.22
CA THR A 228 5.44 -10.53 13.31
C THR A 228 4.75 -9.37 14.03
N LEU A 229 4.68 -9.40 15.37
CA LEU A 229 4.06 -8.29 16.11
C LEU A 229 4.85 -6.98 15.89
N ILE A 230 4.16 -5.90 15.52
CA ILE A 230 4.66 -4.55 15.76
C ILE A 230 4.48 -4.27 17.25
N ASN A 231 5.53 -3.77 17.90
CA ASN A 231 5.42 -3.19 19.23
C ASN A 231 5.68 -1.67 19.20
N LYS A 232 6.47 -1.15 18.25
CA LYS A 232 6.83 0.29 18.13
C LYS A 232 7.02 0.81 16.69
N ILE A 233 7.36 2.10 16.56
CA ILE A 233 8.07 2.81 15.47
C ILE A 233 8.96 3.90 16.18
N MET A 234 10.31 3.82 16.30
CA MET A 234 11.21 4.75 17.06
C MET A 234 12.48 5.30 16.34
N ARG A 235 12.60 6.57 15.99
CA ARG A 235 13.63 7.05 15.03
C ARG A 235 15.14 7.04 15.33
N ARG A 236 15.94 5.94 15.11
CA ARG A 236 17.45 5.76 15.21
C ARG A 236 18.43 5.49 13.89
N LYS A 237 19.46 6.14 13.17
CA LYS A 237 20.10 7.39 12.44
C LYS A 237 20.94 8.67 12.97
N LEU A 238 22.14 8.67 13.63
CA LEU A 238 22.71 9.81 14.47
C LEU A 238 24.06 10.48 14.02
N ARG A 239 24.95 10.82 15.00
CA ARG A 239 26.20 11.63 14.95
C ARG A 239 27.38 10.94 15.68
N GLU A 240 28.60 11.21 15.22
CA GLU A 240 29.84 10.85 15.93
C GLU A 240 30.05 11.68 17.22
N ASN A 241 30.75 11.10 18.20
CA ASN A 241 30.98 11.63 19.55
C ASN A 241 29.74 11.92 20.42
N GLU A 242 28.51 11.61 19.96
CA GLU A 242 27.30 11.74 20.78
C GLU A 242 27.01 10.43 21.56
N PHE A 243 26.64 10.55 22.83
CA PHE A 243 26.46 9.43 23.77
C PHE A 243 25.01 9.31 24.27
N ILE A 244 24.62 8.09 24.64
CA ILE A 244 23.33 7.79 25.29
C ILE A 244 23.51 7.94 26.82
N TYR A 245 22.60 8.67 27.44
CA TYR A 245 22.49 8.92 28.88
C TYR A 245 21.32 8.11 29.44
N ARG A 246 21.54 7.48 30.59
CA ARG A 246 20.66 6.50 31.22
C ARG A 246 20.19 6.99 32.58
N ILE A 247 18.94 7.43 32.67
CA ILE A 247 18.36 8.15 33.81
C ILE A 247 17.49 7.19 34.63
N LYS A 248 17.90 6.85 35.86
CA LYS A 248 17.10 6.03 36.80
C LYS A 248 16.24 6.93 37.68
N THR A 249 14.98 6.53 37.93
CA THR A 249 14.01 7.24 38.78
C THR A 249 13.72 6.47 40.07
N ARG A 250 13.14 7.14 41.08
CA ARG A 250 12.90 6.57 42.43
C ARG A 250 11.86 5.44 42.49
N LYS A 251 11.13 5.21 41.39
CA LYS A 251 10.15 4.13 41.22
C LYS A 251 10.59 3.09 40.17
N GLY A 252 11.72 3.31 39.49
CA GLY A 252 12.07 2.62 38.23
C GLY A 252 11.28 3.16 37.03
N LEU A 253 11.69 2.89 35.78
CA LEU A 253 12.87 2.17 35.28
C LEU A 253 13.92 3.13 34.68
N PRO A 254 15.13 2.69 34.29
CA PRO A 254 16.07 3.55 33.55
C PRO A 254 15.52 3.96 32.17
N ILE A 255 15.49 5.27 31.92
CA ILE A 255 15.15 5.91 30.64
C ILE A 255 16.44 6.18 29.87
N HIS A 256 16.47 5.99 28.55
CA HIS A 256 17.69 6.12 27.72
C HIS A 256 17.53 7.14 26.60
N LEU A 257 18.27 8.25 26.70
CA LEU A 257 18.17 9.46 25.87
C LEU A 257 19.59 9.93 25.52
N THR A 258 19.91 10.43 24.33
CA THR A 258 21.21 11.12 24.15
C THR A 258 21.24 12.49 24.81
N GLY A 259 22.46 13.01 25.00
CA GLY A 259 22.71 14.23 25.74
C GLY A 259 21.89 15.45 25.32
N GLU A 260 21.64 15.66 24.02
CA GLU A 260 21.00 16.88 23.52
C GLU A 260 19.47 16.97 23.75
N HIS A 261 18.82 15.88 24.15
CA HIS A 261 17.37 15.84 24.37
C HIS A 261 16.92 16.86 25.41
N LYS A 262 16.02 17.78 25.05
CA LYS A 262 15.39 18.65 26.05
C LYS A 262 14.18 17.96 26.66
N VAL A 263 14.34 17.50 27.90
CA VAL A 263 13.26 16.89 28.68
C VAL A 263 12.62 17.98 29.55
N PRO A 264 11.29 18.11 29.60
CA PRO A 264 10.65 18.99 30.58
C PRO A 264 10.87 18.42 31.97
N VAL A 265 11.50 19.19 32.85
CA VAL A 265 11.72 18.80 34.24
C VAL A 265 11.29 19.88 35.23
N LEU A 266 10.76 19.44 36.38
CA LEU A 266 10.49 20.34 37.49
C LEU A 266 11.75 20.52 38.36
N ARG A 267 12.50 21.60 38.17
CA ARG A 267 13.72 21.94 38.93
C ARG A 267 13.47 23.17 39.79
N ASN A 268 13.71 23.08 41.09
CA ASN A 268 13.47 24.15 42.08
C ASN A 268 12.04 24.77 42.00
N GLY A 269 11.02 23.95 41.69
CA GLY A 269 9.63 24.38 41.62
C GLY A 269 9.23 25.16 40.35
N LYS A 270 10.14 25.33 39.38
CA LYS A 270 9.80 25.80 38.03
C LYS A 270 9.95 24.67 37.02
N GLU A 271 9.05 24.59 36.07
CA GLU A 271 9.21 23.74 34.90
C GLU A 271 10.23 24.38 33.96
N ILE A 272 11.25 23.61 33.57
CA ILE A 272 12.29 24.02 32.63
C ILE A 272 12.64 22.86 31.71
N LEU A 273 12.93 23.15 30.43
CA LEU A 273 13.51 22.18 29.51
C LEU A 273 15.03 22.17 29.68
N VAL A 274 15.58 21.07 30.19
CA VAL A 274 17.03 20.84 30.35
C VAL A 274 17.50 19.73 29.43
N GLN A 275 18.75 19.76 28.99
CA GLN A 275 19.29 18.70 28.14
C GLN A 275 19.52 17.41 28.97
N ALA A 276 19.36 16.22 28.40
CA ALA A 276 19.40 14.96 29.17
C ALA A 276 20.79 14.67 29.79
N LYS A 277 21.86 15.21 29.21
CA LYS A 277 23.22 15.26 29.82
C LYS A 277 23.32 16.17 31.07
N GLU A 278 22.33 17.04 31.29
CA GLU A 278 22.29 18.06 32.34
C GLU A 278 21.25 17.74 33.43
N ILE A 279 20.59 16.58 33.36
CA ILE A 279 19.62 16.11 34.36
C ILE A 279 20.37 15.59 35.59
N ALA A 280 19.88 15.97 36.77
CA ALA A 280 20.48 15.63 38.05
C ALA A 280 19.53 14.72 38.89
N PRO A 281 20.05 14.02 39.92
CA PRO A 281 19.27 13.26 40.91
C PRO A 281 18.28 14.04 41.79
N LYS A 282 17.71 15.16 41.31
CA LYS A 282 16.78 16.06 42.02
C LYS A 282 15.63 16.62 41.13
N ASP A 283 15.48 16.13 39.90
CA ASP A 283 14.51 16.60 38.87
C ASP A 283 13.30 15.64 38.65
N LYS A 284 12.26 15.98 37.83
CA LYS A 284 10.98 15.19 37.68
C LYS A 284 10.25 15.19 36.29
N LEU A 285 9.58 14.09 35.81
CA LEU A 285 9.13 13.77 34.37
C LEU A 285 7.64 13.23 34.11
N LEU A 286 7.07 13.08 32.85
CA LEU A 286 5.59 13.01 32.42
C LEU A 286 5.12 12.06 31.20
N GLN A 287 3.79 11.71 30.91
CA GLN A 287 3.22 10.98 29.66
C GLN A 287 1.60 10.89 29.40
N ALA A 288 1.00 10.22 28.34
CA ALA A 288 -0.47 10.26 27.84
C ALA A 288 -1.19 8.97 27.15
N ARG A 289 -2.44 8.99 26.51
CA ARG A 289 -3.33 7.80 26.03
C ARG A 289 -4.50 7.95 24.92
N LYS A 290 -5.21 6.85 24.43
CA LYS A 290 -6.47 6.80 23.52
C LYS A 290 -7.32 5.44 23.39
N GLU A 291 -8.43 5.31 22.57
CA GLU A 291 -9.52 4.23 22.52
C GLU A 291 -10.11 3.70 21.13
N PHE A 292 -11.08 2.71 21.13
CA PHE A 292 -11.78 2.06 19.96
C PHE A 292 -13.15 1.37 20.23
N ASN A 293 -13.95 1.17 19.15
CA ASN A 293 -15.13 0.27 19.02
C ASN A 293 -14.95 -0.68 17.79
N GLU A 294 -15.70 -1.75 17.43
CA GLU A 294 -16.76 -2.64 17.99
C GLU A 294 -16.76 -3.98 17.17
N GLN A 295 -17.67 -5.00 17.19
CA GLN A 295 -18.80 -5.50 18.02
C GLN A 295 -18.88 -7.04 17.80
N PHE A 296 -19.39 -7.88 18.73
CA PHE A 296 -19.16 -9.36 18.68
C PHE A 296 -20.25 -10.29 19.28
N GLU A 297 -20.23 -11.57 18.87
CA GLU A 297 -20.86 -12.72 19.53
C GLU A 297 -19.80 -13.68 20.12
N ILE A 298 -20.14 -14.40 21.21
CA ILE A 298 -19.26 -15.36 21.87
C ILE A 298 -19.66 -16.82 21.54
N PRO A 299 -18.74 -17.70 21.08
CA PRO A 299 -19.03 -19.09 20.71
C PRO A 299 -19.11 -20.04 21.92
N ILE A 300 -20.15 -19.88 22.74
CA ILE A 300 -20.35 -20.61 24.00
C ILE A 300 -20.24 -22.14 23.85
N LEU A 301 -20.82 -22.75 22.80
CA LEU A 301 -20.76 -24.20 22.62
C LEU A 301 -19.33 -24.70 22.48
N ASP A 302 -18.54 -24.07 21.61
CA ASP A 302 -17.17 -24.50 21.32
C ASP A 302 -16.27 -24.28 22.55
N LEU A 303 -16.39 -23.13 23.21
CA LEU A 303 -15.68 -22.85 24.47
C LEU A 303 -15.99 -23.88 25.58
N PHE A 304 -17.25 -24.33 25.71
CA PHE A 304 -17.64 -25.39 26.65
C PHE A 304 -17.03 -26.77 26.30
N ILE A 305 -16.73 -27.02 25.03
CA ILE A 305 -16.14 -28.29 24.56
C ILE A 305 -14.62 -28.26 24.65
N GLU A 306 -13.99 -27.11 24.38
CA GLU A 306 -12.56 -26.87 24.60
C GLU A 306 -12.18 -26.94 26.08
N ASN A 307 -13.06 -26.44 26.96
CA ASN A 307 -12.84 -26.41 28.41
C ASN A 307 -13.59 -27.52 29.17
N ARG A 308 -14.10 -28.54 28.47
CA ARG A 308 -14.93 -29.63 29.04
C ARG A 308 -14.30 -30.29 30.26
N ASP A 309 -12.98 -30.52 30.23
CA ASP A 309 -12.23 -31.20 31.28
C ASP A 309 -12.11 -30.34 32.56
N LYS A 310 -12.34 -29.01 32.44
CA LYS A 310 -12.42 -28.07 33.56
C LYS A 310 -13.82 -28.00 34.18
N VAL A 311 -14.86 -28.60 33.58
CA VAL A 311 -16.25 -28.52 34.05
C VAL A 311 -16.56 -29.73 34.94
N PRO A 312 -16.60 -29.59 36.29
CA PRO A 312 -16.59 -30.72 37.22
C PRO A 312 -17.88 -31.57 37.25
N TYR A 313 -18.89 -31.17 36.49
CA TYR A 313 -20.16 -31.88 36.36
C TYR A 313 -20.36 -32.54 34.99
N GLY A 314 -19.36 -32.49 34.10
CA GLY A 314 -19.45 -32.92 32.71
C GLY A 314 -20.28 -31.97 31.84
N VAL A 315 -20.15 -32.12 30.52
CA VAL A 315 -20.84 -31.31 29.50
C VAL A 315 -21.79 -32.19 28.69
N THR A 316 -22.96 -31.66 28.33
CA THR A 316 -23.96 -32.35 27.50
C THR A 316 -24.54 -31.38 26.48
N ILE A 317 -24.62 -31.82 25.23
CA ILE A 317 -25.17 -31.05 24.10
C ILE A 317 -26.59 -31.55 23.84
N ARG A 318 -27.54 -30.63 23.64
CA ARG A 318 -28.93 -30.94 23.28
C ARG A 318 -29.26 -30.55 21.84
N ASN A 319 -30.42 -30.99 21.37
CA ASN A 319 -30.89 -30.87 19.98
C ASN A 319 -30.04 -31.63 18.95
N THR A 320 -29.22 -32.57 19.42
CA THR A 320 -28.21 -33.27 18.61
C THR A 320 -28.77 -34.16 17.51
N HIS A 321 -30.08 -34.45 17.51
CA HIS A 321 -30.74 -35.14 16.40
C HIS A 321 -30.57 -34.41 15.06
N LYS A 322 -30.57 -33.06 15.05
CA LYS A 322 -30.31 -32.28 13.83
C LYS A 322 -28.88 -32.46 13.34
N LEU A 323 -27.91 -32.41 14.26
CA LEU A 323 -26.50 -32.66 13.99
C LEU A 323 -26.29 -34.10 13.47
N ILE A 324 -26.86 -35.11 14.12
CA ILE A 324 -26.71 -36.52 13.75
C ILE A 324 -27.37 -36.80 12.39
N TYR A 325 -28.52 -36.18 12.09
CA TYR A 325 -29.14 -36.26 10.77
C TYR A 325 -28.29 -35.57 9.71
N TRP A 326 -27.76 -34.38 9.99
CA TRP A 326 -26.86 -33.66 9.10
C TRP A 326 -25.57 -34.44 8.84
N LEU A 327 -24.95 -35.04 9.87
CA LEU A 327 -23.77 -35.90 9.73
C LEU A 327 -24.07 -37.16 8.90
N LYS A 328 -25.21 -37.83 9.15
CA LYS A 328 -25.68 -38.98 8.34
C LYS A 328 -25.96 -38.63 6.88
N TYR A 329 -26.41 -37.41 6.61
CA TYR A 329 -26.63 -36.90 5.25
C TYR A 329 -25.32 -36.44 4.58
N LYS A 330 -24.34 -35.99 5.36
CA LYS A 330 -23.12 -35.34 4.84
C LYS A 330 -21.91 -36.27 4.69
N TYR A 331 -21.88 -37.38 5.42
CA TYR A 331 -20.74 -38.29 5.50
C TYR A 331 -21.16 -39.76 5.32
N ASP A 332 -20.93 -40.30 4.12
CA ASP A 332 -21.26 -41.70 3.76
C ASP A 332 -20.61 -42.76 4.68
N ASP A 333 -19.49 -42.43 5.35
CA ASP A 333 -18.79 -43.32 6.29
C ASP A 333 -19.40 -43.33 7.70
N PHE A 334 -20.41 -42.51 7.99
CA PHE A 334 -20.93 -42.23 9.33
C PHE A 334 -21.69 -43.39 9.97
N LYS A 335 -20.95 -44.44 10.36
CA LYS A 335 -21.46 -45.63 11.06
C LYS A 335 -21.61 -45.39 12.56
N PHE A 336 -22.44 -44.41 12.95
CA PHE A 336 -22.81 -44.19 14.35
C PHE A 336 -24.06 -45.03 14.71
N ASN A 337 -23.83 -46.20 15.32
CA ASN A 337 -24.90 -46.99 15.93
C ASN A 337 -25.46 -46.24 17.14
N LEU A 338 -26.79 -46.17 17.26
CA LEU A 338 -27.49 -45.39 18.29
C LEU A 338 -27.53 -46.09 19.68
N THR A 339 -26.55 -46.94 19.95
CA THR A 339 -26.56 -47.89 21.06
C THR A 339 -25.49 -47.52 22.08
N VAL A 340 -25.90 -47.26 23.33
CA VAL A 340 -25.05 -46.78 24.45
C VAL A 340 -24.54 -45.33 24.26
N GLY A 341 -25.43 -44.35 24.42
CA GLY A 341 -25.07 -42.93 24.51
C GLY A 341 -26.32 -42.05 24.61
N ALA A 342 -27.06 -41.96 23.50
CA ALA A 342 -28.27 -41.14 23.35
C ALA A 342 -29.48 -41.64 24.19
N LYS A 343 -29.44 -41.44 25.51
CA LYS A 343 -30.62 -41.62 26.37
C LYS A 343 -31.65 -40.54 26.06
N GLN A 344 -32.82 -40.95 25.56
CA GLN A 344 -33.99 -40.08 25.52
C GLN A 344 -34.31 -39.63 26.94
N SER A 345 -34.18 -38.33 27.21
CA SER A 345 -34.46 -37.78 28.53
C SER A 345 -35.95 -37.89 28.87
N VAL A 346 -36.32 -37.84 30.16
CA VAL A 346 -37.72 -37.78 30.63
C VAL A 346 -38.47 -36.53 30.11
N LYS A 347 -37.77 -35.61 29.42
CA LYS A 347 -38.33 -34.45 28.70
C LYS A 347 -38.18 -34.56 27.17
N GLY A 348 -38.05 -35.77 26.62
CA GLY A 348 -38.24 -36.10 25.19
C GLY A 348 -37.09 -35.81 24.23
N GLY A 349 -36.09 -35.00 24.60
CA GLY A 349 -35.00 -34.60 23.70
C GLY A 349 -33.84 -35.61 23.55
N TYR A 350 -33.26 -35.64 22.34
CA TYR A 350 -31.96 -36.28 22.03
C TYR A 350 -30.78 -35.43 22.52
N VAL A 351 -29.72 -36.10 23.00
CA VAL A 351 -28.51 -35.49 23.56
C VAL A 351 -27.24 -36.24 23.12
N LEU A 352 -26.07 -35.60 23.26
CA LEU A 352 -24.73 -36.22 23.21
C LEU A 352 -23.91 -35.74 24.41
N ASP A 353 -22.96 -36.55 24.86
CA ASP A 353 -21.95 -36.11 25.83
C ASP A 353 -20.91 -35.16 25.20
N GLY A 354 -20.25 -34.35 26.04
CA GLY A 354 -19.15 -33.47 25.66
C GLY A 354 -18.00 -34.19 24.95
N GLU A 355 -17.61 -35.38 25.41
CA GLU A 355 -16.58 -36.19 24.74
C GLU A 355 -17.04 -36.74 23.39
N GLU A 356 -18.32 -37.14 23.27
CA GLU A 356 -18.88 -37.66 22.02
C GLU A 356 -18.93 -36.55 20.96
N TYR A 357 -19.42 -35.36 21.33
CA TYR A 357 -19.43 -34.21 20.45
C TYR A 357 -18.02 -33.73 20.11
N ALA A 358 -17.08 -33.72 21.05
CA ALA A 358 -15.67 -33.38 20.78
C ALA A 358 -15.11 -34.27 19.67
N LYS A 359 -15.14 -35.60 19.86
CA LYS A 359 -14.67 -36.60 18.89
C LYS A 359 -15.39 -36.50 17.54
N LEU A 360 -16.68 -36.15 17.54
CA LEU A 360 -17.44 -35.88 16.33
C LEU A 360 -17.02 -34.59 15.62
N SER A 361 -16.73 -33.51 16.35
CA SER A 361 -16.30 -32.21 15.81
C SER A 361 -14.83 -32.20 15.36
N GLU A 362 -13.99 -33.03 15.99
CA GLU A 362 -12.60 -33.28 15.61
C GLU A 362 -12.52 -34.14 14.34
N LYS A 363 -13.39 -35.17 14.20
CA LYS A 363 -13.44 -36.05 13.01
C LYS A 363 -14.22 -35.44 11.84
N TYR A 364 -15.29 -34.69 12.11
CA TYR A 364 -16.23 -34.18 11.11
C TYR A 364 -16.46 -32.68 11.29
N TYR A 365 -16.27 -31.90 10.22
CA TYR A 365 -16.49 -30.45 10.24
C TYR A 365 -17.98 -30.12 10.43
N ILE A 366 -18.31 -29.35 11.47
CA ILE A 366 -19.68 -28.90 11.76
C ILE A 366 -19.79 -27.39 11.47
N PRO A 367 -20.60 -26.95 10.49
CA PRO A 367 -20.71 -25.54 10.13
C PRO A 367 -21.53 -24.72 11.13
N TYR A 368 -21.33 -23.41 11.12
CA TYR A 368 -21.92 -22.44 12.07
C TYR A 368 -23.45 -22.54 12.16
N GLU A 369 -24.13 -22.67 11.02
CA GLU A 369 -25.59 -22.76 10.90
C GLU A 369 -26.17 -24.07 11.47
N VAL A 370 -25.34 -25.10 11.63
CA VAL A 370 -25.69 -26.34 12.35
C VAL A 370 -25.37 -26.19 13.84
N LYS A 371 -24.24 -25.57 14.20
CA LYS A 371 -23.89 -25.27 15.61
C LYS A 371 -24.94 -24.37 16.27
N GLN A 372 -25.42 -23.31 15.60
CA GLN A 372 -26.46 -22.40 16.09
C GLN A 372 -27.74 -23.09 16.59
N GLN A 373 -28.06 -24.28 16.07
CA GLN A 373 -29.28 -25.02 16.41
C GLN A 373 -29.12 -25.93 17.65
N LEU A 374 -27.91 -26.00 18.20
CA LEU A 374 -27.54 -26.77 19.39
C LEU A 374 -27.56 -25.88 20.64
N THR A 375 -27.69 -26.51 21.80
CA THR A 375 -27.62 -25.84 23.11
C THR A 375 -26.78 -26.67 24.08
N VAL A 376 -26.04 -26.01 24.95
CA VAL A 376 -25.10 -26.65 25.90
C VAL A 376 -25.63 -26.59 27.33
N THR A 377 -25.33 -27.62 28.12
CA THR A 377 -25.63 -27.72 29.55
C THR A 377 -24.58 -28.58 30.25
N THR A 378 -24.51 -28.50 31.58
CA THR A 378 -23.77 -29.50 32.37
C THR A 378 -24.55 -30.82 32.43
N THR A 379 -23.88 -31.95 32.62
CA THR A 379 -24.56 -33.26 32.71
C THR A 379 -25.54 -33.30 33.90
N LYS A 380 -26.76 -33.81 33.65
CA LYS A 380 -27.95 -33.73 34.54
C LYS A 380 -28.45 -32.31 34.86
N GLY A 381 -27.94 -31.26 34.21
CA GLY A 381 -28.40 -29.87 34.37
C GLY A 381 -29.84 -29.64 33.86
N SER A 382 -30.58 -28.75 34.51
CA SER A 382 -31.96 -28.40 34.12
C SER A 382 -32.03 -27.27 33.07
N LYS A 383 -31.11 -26.30 33.17
CA LYS A 383 -30.98 -25.11 32.30
C LYS A 383 -30.03 -25.37 31.12
N THR A 384 -30.07 -24.51 30.10
CA THR A 384 -29.27 -24.60 28.87
C THR A 384 -28.86 -23.23 28.36
N LEU A 385 -27.69 -23.12 27.75
CA LEU A 385 -27.22 -21.94 27.01
C LEU A 385 -27.30 -22.17 25.49
N PRO A 386 -27.50 -21.11 24.67
CA PRO A 386 -27.37 -21.19 23.22
C PRO A 386 -25.91 -21.50 22.81
N ALA A 387 -25.70 -21.95 21.58
CA ALA A 387 -24.35 -22.21 21.07
C ALA A 387 -23.50 -20.94 20.86
N PHE A 388 -24.16 -19.80 20.64
CA PHE A 388 -23.56 -18.48 20.55
C PHE A 388 -24.34 -17.51 21.44
N LEU A 389 -23.65 -16.58 22.10
CA LEU A 389 -24.25 -15.58 22.98
C LEU A 389 -23.78 -14.18 22.55
N THR A 390 -24.72 -13.33 22.13
CA THR A 390 -24.45 -11.96 21.71
C THR A 390 -24.02 -11.10 22.90
N ILE A 391 -23.04 -10.21 22.70
CA ILE A 391 -22.59 -9.29 23.75
C ILE A 391 -23.54 -8.08 23.81
N THR A 392 -24.40 -8.02 24.83
CA THR A 392 -25.34 -6.90 25.06
C THR A 392 -24.95 -6.08 26.30
N PRO A 393 -25.46 -4.84 26.45
CA PRO A 393 -25.27 -4.03 27.65
C PRO A 393 -25.63 -4.75 28.96
N GLU A 394 -26.75 -5.48 28.95
CA GLU A 394 -27.24 -6.25 30.09
C GLU A 394 -26.29 -7.39 30.47
N PHE A 395 -25.68 -8.06 29.48
CA PHE A 395 -24.75 -9.15 29.73
C PHE A 395 -23.45 -8.68 30.37
N VAL A 396 -22.86 -7.60 29.85
CA VAL A 396 -21.59 -7.07 30.39
C VAL A 396 -21.79 -6.40 31.75
N ARG A 397 -22.93 -5.71 31.96
CA ARG A 397 -23.32 -5.17 33.27
C ARG A 397 -23.56 -6.27 34.31
N LEU A 398 -24.21 -7.37 33.92
CA LEU A 398 -24.39 -8.55 34.79
C LEU A 398 -23.06 -9.18 35.20
N ILE A 399 -22.05 -9.22 34.31
CA ILE A 399 -20.69 -9.65 34.66
C ILE A 399 -20.07 -8.68 35.69
N GLY A 400 -20.29 -7.38 35.54
CA GLY A 400 -19.90 -6.38 36.55
C GLY A 400 -20.45 -6.70 37.94
N TYR A 401 -21.78 -6.88 38.06
CA TYR A 401 -22.44 -7.25 39.32
C TYR A 401 -21.99 -8.61 39.89
N ILE A 402 -21.55 -9.55 39.04
CA ILE A 402 -21.02 -10.86 39.48
C ILE A 402 -19.57 -10.76 39.98
N LEU A 403 -18.77 -9.79 39.51
CA LEU A 403 -17.38 -9.61 39.98
C LEU A 403 -17.27 -8.79 41.26
N SER A 404 -18.24 -7.91 41.55
CA SER A 404 -18.34 -7.17 42.81
C SER A 404 -19.07 -7.98 43.87
N GLU A 405 -20.38 -8.13 43.71
CA GLU A 405 -21.31 -8.65 44.73
C GLU A 405 -21.58 -10.16 44.61
N GLY A 406 -20.97 -10.82 43.62
CA GLY A 406 -21.24 -12.22 43.25
C GLY A 406 -20.40 -13.26 43.99
N HIS A 407 -20.99 -13.93 44.98
CA HIS A 407 -20.41 -15.10 45.62
C HIS A 407 -21.07 -16.39 45.11
N ILE A 408 -20.31 -17.27 44.44
CA ILE A 408 -20.79 -18.62 44.12
C ILE A 408 -20.94 -19.43 45.41
N SER A 409 -22.15 -19.90 45.70
CA SER A 409 -22.47 -20.41 47.03
C SER A 409 -21.90 -21.81 47.25
N VAL A 410 -20.92 -21.93 48.15
CA VAL A 410 -20.38 -23.21 48.65
C VAL A 410 -21.34 -23.86 49.67
N THR A 411 -22.63 -23.92 49.30
CA THR A 411 -23.45 -25.05 49.75
C THR A 411 -22.95 -26.32 49.06
N SER A 412 -23.20 -27.49 49.64
CA SER A 412 -22.70 -28.81 49.22
C SER A 412 -23.15 -29.30 47.83
N SER A 413 -23.70 -28.42 46.99
CA SER A 413 -24.02 -28.69 45.58
C SER A 413 -23.16 -27.89 44.58
N GLY A 414 -22.80 -26.63 44.89
CA GLY A 414 -22.04 -25.74 43.99
C GLY A 414 -22.75 -25.31 42.70
N ARG A 415 -24.09 -25.17 42.68
CA ARG A 415 -24.88 -25.00 41.43
C ARG A 415 -25.64 -23.68 41.26
N ALA A 416 -25.31 -22.66 42.07
CA ALA A 416 -25.95 -21.34 41.98
C ALA A 416 -24.97 -20.21 42.32
N ILE A 417 -25.18 -19.06 41.68
CA ILE A 417 -24.46 -17.81 41.94
C ILE A 417 -25.37 -16.93 42.79
N ALA A 418 -24.90 -16.48 43.96
CA ALA A 418 -25.62 -15.51 44.78
C ALA A 418 -24.98 -14.14 44.60
N ILE A 419 -25.78 -13.11 44.32
CA ILE A 419 -25.35 -11.71 44.17
C ILE A 419 -25.98 -10.94 45.34
N ILE A 420 -25.16 -10.43 46.24
CA ILE A 420 -25.58 -9.98 47.59
C ILE A 420 -25.44 -8.45 47.71
N ASN A 421 -26.51 -7.72 47.44
CA ASN A 421 -26.55 -6.26 47.58
C ASN A 421 -27.90 -5.85 48.22
N GLU A 422 -27.90 -4.94 49.21
CA GLU A 422 -29.14 -4.53 49.92
C GLU A 422 -29.94 -3.41 49.22
N ASN A 423 -29.47 -2.86 48.09
CA ASN A 423 -30.17 -1.81 47.33
C ASN A 423 -31.30 -2.42 46.46
N PRO A 424 -32.58 -2.08 46.68
CA PRO A 424 -33.69 -2.65 45.94
C PRO A 424 -33.68 -2.35 44.43
N ASP A 425 -33.03 -1.27 43.99
CA ASP A 425 -33.00 -0.91 42.57
C ASP A 425 -31.90 -1.66 41.80
N ILE A 426 -30.76 -1.91 42.44
CA ILE A 426 -29.72 -2.83 41.91
C ILE A 426 -30.27 -4.26 41.84
N GLN A 427 -31.01 -4.71 42.86
CA GLN A 427 -31.67 -6.02 42.84
C GLN A 427 -32.63 -6.18 41.65
N LYS A 428 -33.42 -5.14 41.30
CA LYS A 428 -34.30 -5.14 40.11
C LYS A 428 -33.52 -5.16 38.80
N ASP A 429 -32.41 -4.44 38.72
CA ASP A 429 -31.60 -4.36 37.50
C ASP A 429 -30.86 -5.68 37.21
N ILE A 430 -30.41 -6.38 38.26
CA ILE A 430 -29.92 -7.77 38.18
C ILE A 430 -31.02 -8.71 37.67
N ASP A 431 -32.24 -8.62 38.21
CA ASP A 431 -33.39 -9.41 37.77
C ASP A 431 -33.73 -9.14 36.29
N TYR A 432 -33.67 -7.88 35.87
CA TYR A 432 -33.86 -7.47 34.48
C TYR A 432 -32.78 -8.06 33.56
N CYS A 433 -31.49 -7.88 33.89
CA CYS A 433 -30.39 -8.37 33.06
C CYS A 433 -30.43 -9.89 32.88
N ILE A 434 -30.73 -10.65 33.95
CA ILE A 434 -30.89 -12.11 33.86
C ILE A 434 -32.09 -12.50 32.98
N SER A 435 -33.18 -11.71 33.00
CA SER A 435 -34.34 -11.96 32.15
C SER A 435 -34.07 -11.66 30.66
N VAL A 436 -33.30 -10.62 30.34
CA VAL A 436 -32.92 -10.29 28.95
C VAL A 436 -31.90 -11.27 28.37
N VAL A 437 -30.83 -11.58 29.12
CA VAL A 437 -29.68 -12.35 28.60
C VAL A 437 -29.97 -13.85 28.56
N PHE A 438 -30.70 -14.38 29.54
CA PHE A 438 -30.92 -15.82 29.69
C PHE A 438 -32.39 -16.27 29.62
N ASN A 439 -33.34 -15.33 29.52
CA ASN A 439 -34.79 -15.60 29.60
C ASN A 439 -35.16 -16.44 30.84
N ASP A 440 -34.58 -16.08 31.99
CA ASP A 440 -34.70 -16.79 33.26
C ASP A 440 -35.02 -15.83 34.42
N LYS A 441 -35.24 -16.38 35.62
CA LYS A 441 -35.56 -15.63 36.84
C LYS A 441 -34.69 -16.04 38.03
N THR A 442 -34.40 -15.07 38.87
CA THR A 442 -33.68 -15.23 40.14
C THR A 442 -34.58 -15.80 41.24
N SER A 443 -33.98 -16.15 42.38
CA SER A 443 -34.68 -16.35 43.66
C SER A 443 -34.08 -15.46 44.75
N ILE A 444 -34.89 -14.99 45.70
CA ILE A 444 -34.47 -14.06 46.78
C ILE A 444 -33.62 -14.79 47.83
N LEU A 445 -32.58 -14.12 48.34
CA LEU A 445 -31.68 -14.61 49.39
C LEU A 445 -31.99 -13.99 50.77
N TYR A 446 -32.06 -14.79 51.83
CA TYR A 446 -32.37 -14.35 53.20
C TYR A 446 -31.39 -14.89 54.26
N ALA A 447 -31.06 -14.07 55.26
CA ALA A 447 -30.29 -14.50 56.42
C ALA A 447 -30.64 -13.73 57.71
N ASN A 448 -31.20 -14.48 58.68
CA ASN A 448 -31.54 -14.17 60.08
C ASN A 448 -32.91 -13.48 60.38
N SER A 449 -33.36 -13.58 61.63
CA SER A 449 -34.76 -13.85 62.01
C SER A 449 -35.73 -12.65 62.16
N LYS A 450 -35.30 -11.41 61.94
CA LYS A 450 -36.17 -10.21 62.01
C LYS A 450 -36.55 -9.75 60.60
N LYS A 451 -37.73 -10.17 60.12
CA LYS A 451 -38.24 -9.98 58.75
C LYS A 451 -38.51 -8.50 58.39
N THR A 452 -37.54 -7.77 57.84
CA THR A 452 -37.78 -6.45 57.22
C THR A 452 -36.94 -6.09 55.99
N LYS A 453 -35.94 -6.88 55.58
CA LYS A 453 -35.11 -6.60 54.38
C LYS A 453 -34.75 -7.86 53.57
N GLU A 454 -34.68 -7.72 52.26
CA GLU A 454 -34.10 -8.68 51.31
C GLU A 454 -32.60 -8.43 51.14
N LYS A 455 -31.77 -9.48 51.04
CA LYS A 455 -30.30 -9.35 51.01
C LYS A 455 -29.64 -9.59 49.66
N GLY A 456 -30.39 -10.00 48.65
CA GLY A 456 -29.83 -10.24 47.31
C GLY A 456 -30.61 -11.23 46.48
N ARG A 457 -29.99 -11.64 45.37
CA ARG A 457 -30.54 -12.50 44.32
C ARG A 457 -29.69 -13.74 44.12
N MET A 458 -30.31 -14.82 43.63
CA MET A 458 -29.61 -16.07 43.33
C MET A 458 -30.01 -16.60 41.94
N LEU A 459 -29.00 -16.78 41.07
CA LEU A 459 -29.12 -17.35 39.74
C LEU A 459 -28.89 -18.87 39.82
N ASN A 460 -29.94 -19.64 39.54
CA ASN A 460 -29.99 -21.08 39.78
C ASN A 460 -29.66 -21.88 38.50
N GLY A 461 -28.45 -22.43 38.40
CA GLY A 461 -28.09 -23.35 37.33
C GLY A 461 -26.59 -23.62 37.24
N SER A 462 -26.22 -24.90 37.27
CA SER A 462 -24.82 -25.35 37.14
C SER A 462 -24.18 -25.00 35.79
N VAL A 463 -24.98 -24.73 34.74
CA VAL A 463 -24.48 -24.21 33.45
C VAL A 463 -24.05 -22.74 33.55
N TYR A 464 -24.72 -21.92 34.37
CA TYR A 464 -24.31 -20.53 34.60
C TYR A 464 -23.05 -20.48 35.46
N VAL A 465 -22.97 -21.32 36.52
CA VAL A 465 -21.75 -21.52 37.29
C VAL A 465 -20.60 -21.91 36.36
N ALA A 466 -20.79 -22.94 35.52
CA ALA A 466 -19.76 -23.39 34.57
C ALA A 466 -19.32 -22.29 33.59
N LEU A 467 -20.26 -21.51 33.05
CA LEU A 467 -19.96 -20.38 32.15
C LEU A 467 -19.02 -19.36 32.81
N PHE A 468 -19.39 -18.81 33.95
CA PHE A 468 -18.61 -17.74 34.58
C PHE A 468 -17.32 -18.30 35.22
N GLN A 469 -17.40 -19.41 35.96
CA GLN A 469 -16.26 -19.98 36.69
C GLN A 469 -15.26 -20.75 35.81
N ASN A 470 -15.73 -21.60 34.90
CA ASN A 470 -14.88 -22.59 34.21
C ASN A 470 -14.57 -22.19 32.76
N ILE A 471 -15.43 -21.39 32.11
CA ILE A 471 -15.22 -20.90 30.74
C ILE A 471 -14.60 -19.51 30.72
N PHE A 472 -15.20 -18.53 31.40
CA PHE A 472 -14.62 -17.19 31.54
C PHE A 472 -13.55 -17.08 32.64
N ASN A 473 -13.26 -18.18 33.36
CA ASN A 473 -12.20 -18.26 34.36
C ASN A 473 -12.32 -17.19 35.48
N MET A 474 -13.52 -16.69 35.75
CA MET A 474 -13.78 -15.74 36.82
C MET A 474 -13.53 -16.45 38.15
N LYS A 475 -12.59 -15.94 38.94
CA LYS A 475 -12.24 -16.46 40.26
C LYS A 475 -12.96 -15.66 41.34
N TYR A 476 -13.41 -16.36 42.38
CA TYR A 476 -14.26 -15.79 43.44
C TYR A 476 -13.53 -15.63 44.78
N ASP A 477 -12.25 -16.00 44.85
CA ASP A 477 -11.42 -15.57 45.97
C ASP A 477 -10.97 -14.11 45.70
N ALA A 478 -11.15 -13.25 46.70
CA ALA A 478 -11.03 -11.80 46.52
C ALA A 478 -9.63 -11.33 46.07
N ALA A 479 -8.60 -12.17 46.16
CA ALA A 479 -7.22 -11.86 45.80
C ALA A 479 -6.85 -12.22 44.36
N HIS A 480 -7.66 -13.04 43.67
CA HIS A 480 -7.44 -13.42 42.27
C HIS A 480 -8.65 -13.15 41.36
N ILE A 481 -9.66 -12.41 41.82
CA ILE A 481 -10.72 -11.88 40.94
C ILE A 481 -10.06 -11.21 39.73
N ASP A 482 -10.53 -11.55 38.53
CA ASP A 482 -10.04 -11.00 37.28
C ASP A 482 -11.20 -10.71 36.31
N VAL A 483 -11.01 -9.71 35.46
CA VAL A 483 -11.99 -9.30 34.44
C VAL A 483 -11.83 -10.20 33.21
N PRO A 484 -12.91 -10.86 32.72
CA PRO A 484 -12.86 -11.68 31.50
C PRO A 484 -12.29 -10.90 30.31
N ASP A 485 -11.29 -11.44 29.62
CA ASP A 485 -10.44 -10.65 28.74
C ASP A 485 -11.18 -9.98 27.56
N PHE A 486 -12.33 -10.54 27.14
CA PHE A 486 -13.17 -9.95 26.11
C PHE A 486 -13.74 -8.57 26.51
N ILE A 487 -13.91 -8.28 27.79
CA ILE A 487 -14.41 -6.99 28.32
C ILE A 487 -13.45 -5.84 28.00
N ASN A 488 -12.16 -6.10 27.76
CA ASN A 488 -11.22 -5.06 27.31
C ASN A 488 -11.43 -4.66 25.84
N ASN A 489 -12.16 -5.48 25.07
CA ASN A 489 -12.31 -5.39 23.61
C ASN A 489 -13.76 -5.11 23.14
N ILE A 490 -14.70 -4.94 24.08
CA ILE A 490 -16.05 -4.39 23.81
C ILE A 490 -15.97 -2.87 23.62
N SER A 491 -17.07 -2.24 23.18
CA SER A 491 -17.14 -0.77 23.05
C SER A 491 -16.98 -0.04 24.37
N ASP A 492 -16.59 1.23 24.28
CA ASP A 492 -16.43 2.11 25.42
C ASP A 492 -17.77 2.34 26.17
N ASN A 493 -18.90 2.29 25.45
CA ASN A 493 -20.26 2.22 26.02
C ASN A 493 -20.51 0.91 26.80
N LEU A 494 -20.14 -0.24 26.24
CA LEU A 494 -20.30 -1.54 26.89
C LEU A 494 -19.32 -1.72 28.07
N LYS A 495 -18.11 -1.13 28.02
CA LYS A 495 -17.21 -0.98 29.17
C LYS A 495 -17.86 -0.10 30.23
N GLY A 496 -18.53 0.99 29.84
CA GLY A 496 -19.30 1.84 30.75
C GLY A 496 -20.35 1.05 31.53
N GLU A 497 -21.15 0.23 30.86
CA GLU A 497 -22.17 -0.61 31.50
C GLU A 497 -21.57 -1.77 32.34
N PHE A 498 -20.43 -2.35 31.95
CA PHE A 498 -19.65 -3.27 32.80
C PHE A 498 -19.14 -2.57 34.08
N LEU A 499 -18.51 -1.41 33.93
CA LEU A 499 -17.96 -0.61 35.02
C LEU A 499 -19.07 -0.14 35.96
N ARG A 500 -20.24 0.22 35.42
CA ARG A 500 -21.44 0.52 36.19
C ARG A 500 -21.86 -0.66 37.07
N GLY A 501 -21.97 -1.87 36.52
CA GLY A 501 -22.28 -3.07 37.32
C GLY A 501 -21.25 -3.36 38.42
N LEU A 502 -19.96 -3.08 38.17
CA LEU A 502 -18.89 -3.26 39.16
C LEU A 502 -18.92 -2.18 40.25
N PHE A 503 -19.09 -0.90 39.87
CA PHE A 503 -19.06 0.25 40.77
C PHE A 503 -20.39 0.51 41.52
N ASP A 504 -21.53 0.10 40.99
CA ASP A 504 -22.80 0.12 41.74
C ASP A 504 -22.78 -0.91 42.90
N GLY A 505 -21.87 -1.91 42.84
CA GLY A 505 -21.51 -2.80 43.94
C GLY A 505 -20.51 -2.16 44.92
N ASP A 506 -19.20 -2.37 44.73
CA ASP A 506 -18.17 -1.95 45.71
C ASP A 506 -17.71 -0.47 45.57
N GLY A 507 -18.33 0.31 44.68
CA GLY A 507 -17.90 1.69 44.43
C GLY A 507 -18.31 2.65 45.55
N HIS A 508 -17.33 3.28 46.18
CA HIS A 508 -17.54 4.24 47.26
C HIS A 508 -17.41 5.68 46.74
N TYR A 509 -18.45 6.49 46.88
CA TYR A 509 -18.40 7.94 46.63
C TYR A 509 -18.08 8.72 47.92
N GLY A 510 -17.30 9.80 47.81
CA GLY A 510 -17.13 10.83 48.84
C GLY A 510 -16.85 12.20 48.23
N ASP A 511 -16.96 13.27 49.03
CA ASP A 511 -17.15 14.67 48.60
C ASP A 511 -16.26 15.21 47.46
N LYS A 512 -15.07 14.64 47.25
CA LYS A 512 -14.14 15.00 46.16
C LYS A 512 -13.47 13.80 45.49
N ARG A 513 -14.00 12.57 45.64
CA ARG A 513 -13.44 11.38 44.97
C ARG A 513 -14.41 10.20 44.88
N ILE A 514 -14.15 9.34 43.90
CA ILE A 514 -14.67 7.97 43.87
C ILE A 514 -13.52 7.03 44.25
N THR A 515 -13.81 5.99 45.02
CA THR A 515 -12.87 4.99 45.51
C THR A 515 -13.40 3.58 45.24
N TYR A 516 -12.58 2.72 44.67
CA TYR A 516 -12.81 1.27 44.59
C TYR A 516 -11.67 0.56 45.33
N VAL A 517 -11.99 -0.42 46.19
CA VAL A 517 -11.00 -1.14 47.01
C VAL A 517 -11.14 -2.64 46.77
N THR A 518 -10.05 -3.31 46.45
CA THR A 518 -10.01 -4.78 46.32
C THR A 518 -8.68 -5.31 46.85
N VAL A 519 -8.63 -6.60 47.20
CA VAL A 519 -7.35 -7.29 47.50
C VAL A 519 -6.75 -7.96 46.27
N SER A 520 -7.49 -8.04 45.15
CA SER A 520 -6.95 -8.51 43.86
C SER A 520 -6.14 -7.41 43.19
N GLU A 521 -4.82 -7.60 43.12
CA GLU A 521 -3.92 -6.75 42.34
C GLU A 521 -4.30 -6.75 40.85
N VAL A 522 -4.76 -7.90 40.34
CA VAL A 522 -5.10 -8.06 38.93
C VAL A 522 -6.35 -7.25 38.58
N LEU A 523 -7.42 -7.36 39.39
CA LEU A 523 -8.62 -6.56 39.25
C LEU A 523 -8.29 -5.06 39.38
N ALA A 524 -7.55 -4.65 40.40
CA ALA A 524 -7.22 -3.24 40.60
C ALA A 524 -6.42 -2.65 39.42
N ARG A 525 -5.50 -3.43 38.82
CA ARG A 525 -4.73 -3.01 37.64
C ARG A 525 -5.57 -3.01 36.35
N LYS A 526 -6.39 -4.05 36.09
CA LYS A 526 -7.31 -4.05 34.93
C LYS A 526 -8.40 -2.96 35.06
N LEU A 527 -8.86 -2.65 36.27
CA LEU A 527 -9.84 -1.60 36.52
C LEU A 527 -9.29 -0.21 36.19
N VAL A 528 -8.07 0.10 36.63
CA VAL A 528 -7.36 1.35 36.28
C VAL A 528 -7.08 1.40 34.78
N LEU A 529 -6.80 0.25 34.14
CA LEU A 529 -6.66 0.17 32.69
C LEU A 529 -7.97 0.53 31.97
N LEU A 530 -9.10 -0.05 32.37
CA LEU A 530 -10.45 0.17 31.80
C LEU A 530 -10.96 1.60 32.04
N LEU A 531 -10.86 2.14 33.26
CA LEU A 531 -11.24 3.52 33.58
C LEU A 531 -10.49 4.52 32.70
N LYS A 532 -9.16 4.37 32.63
CA LYS A 532 -8.29 5.23 31.82
C LYS A 532 -8.32 4.85 30.33
N GLN A 533 -9.08 3.84 29.91
CA GLN A 533 -9.52 3.74 28.52
C GLN A 533 -10.61 4.80 28.34
N ILE A 534 -11.75 4.67 29.04
CA ILE A 534 -12.97 5.51 28.89
C ILE A 534 -12.85 6.98 29.35
N GLY A 535 -11.65 7.56 29.30
CA GLY A 535 -11.39 8.98 29.62
C GLY A 535 -11.42 9.31 31.12
N VAL A 536 -11.25 8.32 32.00
CA VAL A 536 -11.26 8.49 33.46
C VAL A 536 -9.89 8.19 34.06
N GLU A 537 -9.12 9.22 34.40
CA GLU A 537 -7.88 9.05 35.15
C GLU A 537 -8.15 8.53 36.56
N SER A 538 -7.31 7.59 37.03
CA SER A 538 -7.42 7.02 38.37
C SER A 538 -6.06 6.63 38.94
N THR A 539 -5.88 6.88 40.24
CA THR A 539 -4.65 6.56 40.95
C THR A 539 -4.75 5.19 41.63
N LEU A 540 -3.86 4.28 41.29
CA LEU A 540 -3.68 3.01 41.99
C LEU A 540 -2.61 3.15 43.10
N TYR A 541 -2.92 2.72 44.32
CA TYR A 541 -1.90 2.51 45.34
C TYR A 541 -2.16 1.29 46.22
N TYR A 542 -1.07 0.73 46.72
CA TYR A 542 -1.05 -0.37 47.68
C TYR A 542 -1.17 0.19 49.10
N LYS A 543 -2.14 -0.31 49.86
CA LYS A 543 -2.34 0.00 51.27
C LYS A 543 -2.18 -1.27 52.09
N GLN A 544 -1.03 -1.38 52.74
CA GLN A 544 -0.85 -2.28 53.87
C GLN A 544 -1.61 -1.73 55.08
N THR A 545 -2.68 -2.43 55.47
CA THR A 545 -3.38 -2.16 56.73
C THR A 545 -2.57 -2.80 57.84
N LYS A 546 -2.05 -2.00 58.78
CA LYS A 546 -1.34 -2.51 59.97
C LYS A 546 -2.33 -2.95 61.05
N ASP A 547 -1.96 -3.99 61.80
CA ASP A 547 -2.70 -4.52 62.96
C ASP A 547 -3.27 -3.39 63.82
N SER A 548 -4.60 -3.31 63.85
CA SER A 548 -5.36 -2.35 64.64
C SER A 548 -6.41 -3.14 65.43
N PRO A 549 -6.48 -3.01 66.77
CA PRO A 549 -7.51 -3.69 67.55
C PRO A 549 -8.87 -3.04 67.27
N VAL A 550 -9.79 -3.81 66.68
CA VAL A 550 -11.17 -3.38 66.40
C VAL A 550 -12.11 -4.11 67.35
N VAL A 551 -12.90 -3.35 68.10
CA VAL A 551 -13.87 -3.91 69.06
C VAL A 551 -15.15 -4.27 68.31
N VAL A 552 -15.46 -5.56 68.23
CA VAL A 552 -16.69 -6.09 67.62
C VAL A 552 -17.54 -6.74 68.71
N ASN A 553 -18.72 -6.18 68.98
CA ASN A 553 -19.63 -6.61 70.04
C ASN A 553 -18.94 -6.77 71.42
N GLY A 554 -18.09 -5.81 71.79
CA GLY A 554 -17.34 -5.80 73.05
C GLY A 554 -16.06 -6.64 73.07
N ASN A 555 -15.84 -7.52 72.09
CA ASN A 555 -14.61 -8.32 71.99
C ASN A 555 -13.55 -7.60 71.15
N VAL A 556 -12.32 -7.54 71.64
CA VAL A 556 -11.18 -6.99 70.89
C VAL A 556 -10.72 -8.03 69.85
N ALA A 557 -10.95 -7.73 68.58
CA ALA A 557 -10.44 -8.54 67.46
C ALA A 557 -9.29 -7.79 66.76
N THR A 558 -8.14 -8.43 66.58
CA THR A 558 -7.13 -7.96 65.65
C THR A 558 -7.62 -8.18 64.22
N THR A 559 -7.79 -7.10 63.46
CA THR A 559 -7.95 -7.22 62.01
C THR A 559 -6.69 -7.83 61.43
N ARG A 560 -6.79 -9.00 60.76
CA ARG A 560 -5.63 -9.59 60.06
C ARG A 560 -5.06 -8.54 59.10
N ASN A 561 -3.73 -8.54 58.92
CA ASN A 561 -3.08 -7.67 57.94
C ASN A 561 -3.54 -8.01 56.52
N TYR A 562 -4.51 -7.25 55.99
CA TYR A 562 -4.95 -7.35 54.60
C TYR A 562 -4.19 -6.32 53.75
N ASN A 563 -3.53 -6.85 52.72
CA ASN A 563 -2.89 -6.07 51.67
C ASN A 563 -3.96 -5.66 50.65
N THR A 564 -4.32 -4.37 50.63
CA THR A 564 -5.40 -3.84 49.76
C THR A 564 -4.83 -2.97 48.66
N TRP A 565 -5.46 -3.01 47.48
CA TRP A 565 -5.24 -2.10 46.38
C TRP A 565 -6.41 -1.12 46.31
N VAL A 566 -6.09 0.17 46.27
CA VAL A 566 -7.07 1.26 46.25
C VAL A 566 -6.95 2.01 44.94
N VAL A 567 -8.06 2.09 44.21
CA VAL A 567 -8.23 2.88 42.99
C VAL A 567 -9.06 4.11 43.34
N ASN A 568 -8.50 5.32 43.17
CA ASN A 568 -9.26 6.57 43.34
C ASN A 568 -9.38 7.34 42.03
N ILE A 569 -10.57 7.86 41.74
CA ILE A 569 -10.82 8.90 40.72
C ILE A 569 -10.93 10.21 41.48
N LEU A 570 -10.04 11.18 41.20
CA LEU A 570 -9.77 12.32 42.09
C LEU A 570 -9.99 13.70 41.45
N ASP A 571 -9.77 13.84 40.14
CA ASP A 571 -9.92 15.12 39.45
C ASP A 571 -11.34 15.29 38.86
N THR A 572 -11.78 16.53 38.76
CA THR A 572 -13.14 16.85 38.33
C THR A 572 -13.44 16.46 36.88
N THR A 573 -12.45 16.43 35.99
CA THR A 573 -12.65 16.05 34.58
C THR A 573 -12.91 14.55 34.50
N SER A 574 -12.09 13.73 35.15
CA SER A 574 -12.30 12.28 35.23
C SER A 574 -13.58 11.92 35.98
N LEU A 575 -13.95 12.66 37.04
CA LEU A 575 -15.23 12.47 37.73
C LEU A 575 -16.43 12.77 36.80
N LYS A 576 -16.37 13.82 35.97
CA LYS A 576 -17.41 14.09 34.95
C LYS A 576 -17.49 12.97 33.92
N SER A 577 -16.36 12.57 33.33
CA SER A 577 -16.28 11.46 32.36
C SER A 577 -16.88 10.19 32.95
N PHE A 578 -16.52 9.83 34.18
CA PHE A 578 -17.02 8.66 34.88
C PHE A 578 -18.53 8.72 35.08
N PHE A 579 -19.07 9.85 35.54
CA PHE A 579 -20.51 10.05 35.73
C PHE A 579 -21.35 10.08 34.44
N ASN A 580 -20.73 10.11 33.26
CA ASN A 580 -21.46 9.93 31.99
C ASN A 580 -21.73 8.44 31.71
N TYR A 581 -20.89 7.54 32.22
CA TYR A 581 -21.04 6.08 32.08
C TYR A 581 -21.64 5.42 33.32
N VAL A 582 -21.40 5.96 34.52
CA VAL A 582 -21.95 5.48 35.80
C VAL A 582 -22.76 6.60 36.48
N PRO A 583 -23.92 6.99 35.91
CA PRO A 583 -24.72 8.12 36.40
C PRO A 583 -25.44 7.84 37.74
N SER A 584 -25.58 6.57 38.11
CA SER A 584 -26.12 6.08 39.38
C SER A 584 -25.45 6.72 40.60
N LEU A 585 -24.11 6.79 40.60
CA LEU A 585 -23.32 7.37 41.70
C LEU A 585 -23.35 8.92 41.75
N LYS A 586 -23.97 9.58 40.76
CA LYS A 586 -23.98 11.06 40.64
C LYS A 586 -24.94 11.75 41.61
N ASN A 587 -26.02 11.06 42.01
CA ASN A 587 -27.12 11.60 42.80
C ASN A 587 -26.90 11.53 44.33
N THR A 588 -25.72 11.95 44.78
CA THR A 588 -25.48 12.34 46.17
C THR A 588 -25.42 13.88 46.26
N ASN A 589 -25.83 14.47 47.39
CA ASN A 589 -26.13 15.91 47.48
C ASN A 589 -24.91 16.85 47.33
N THR A 590 -23.69 16.35 47.16
CA THR A 590 -22.44 17.14 47.14
C THR A 590 -21.82 17.36 45.76
N THR A 591 -22.39 16.80 44.68
CA THR A 591 -21.74 16.74 43.34
C THR A 591 -21.86 18.00 42.45
N LYS A 592 -22.61 19.04 42.84
CA LYS A 592 -23.17 20.01 41.86
C LYS A 592 -22.30 21.19 41.40
N GLU A 593 -21.36 21.71 42.19
CA GLU A 593 -20.80 23.06 41.92
C GLU A 593 -19.50 23.10 41.09
N TYR A 594 -18.73 22.00 41.01
CA TYR A 594 -17.41 22.02 40.36
C TYR A 594 -17.47 21.85 38.82
N ALA A 595 -18.66 21.91 38.22
CA ALA A 595 -18.88 21.45 36.86
C ALA A 595 -18.38 22.42 35.76
N ASP A 596 -18.48 23.73 35.94
CA ASP A 596 -18.60 24.64 34.79
C ASP A 596 -17.50 25.72 34.64
N THR A 597 -16.39 25.63 35.37
CA THR A 597 -15.35 26.69 35.36
C THR A 597 -13.91 26.19 35.12
N VAL A 598 -13.16 27.01 34.36
CA VAL A 598 -11.71 26.91 34.02
C VAL A 598 -11.30 25.78 33.05
N PRO A 599 -10.90 26.11 31.80
CA PRO A 599 -10.23 25.17 30.89
C PRO A 599 -8.69 25.18 31.09
N GLY A 600 -8.08 24.02 31.34
CA GLY A 600 -6.63 23.87 31.51
C GLY A 600 -6.16 22.41 31.51
N ARG A 601 -4.88 22.17 31.19
CA ARG A 601 -4.24 20.84 31.14
C ARG A 601 -3.70 20.40 32.51
N ASN A 602 -3.40 19.11 32.67
CA ASN A 602 -2.54 18.57 33.72
C ASN A 602 -1.66 17.42 33.20
N LEU A 603 -0.45 17.29 33.77
CA LEU A 603 0.53 16.19 33.63
C LEU A 603 1.25 16.06 34.99
N ASP A 604 1.62 14.85 35.44
CA ASP A 604 2.06 14.60 36.83
C ASP A 604 3.55 14.12 36.96
N PRO A 605 4.43 14.70 37.83
CA PRO A 605 5.90 14.54 37.72
C PRO A 605 6.57 13.40 38.54
N LEU A 606 7.58 12.74 37.95
CA LEU A 606 8.30 11.57 38.52
C LEU A 606 9.79 11.81 38.92
N ASP A 607 10.16 11.60 40.21
CA ASP A 607 11.51 11.85 40.79
C ASP A 607 12.69 11.05 40.17
N VAL A 608 13.79 11.74 39.81
CA VAL A 608 15.07 11.17 39.32
C VAL A 608 16.03 10.77 40.47
N VAL A 609 16.90 9.77 40.24
CA VAL A 609 17.82 9.15 41.22
C VAL A 609 19.28 8.97 40.73
N SER A 610 19.54 8.62 39.46
CA SER A 610 20.92 8.60 38.91
C SER A 610 20.94 8.79 37.39
N VAL A 611 22.11 9.15 36.83
CA VAL A 611 22.35 9.30 35.39
C VAL A 611 23.71 8.67 35.02
N GLU A 612 23.78 7.90 33.94
CA GLU A 612 24.97 7.14 33.47
C GLU A 612 25.20 7.33 31.95
N GLU A 613 26.45 7.46 31.48
CA GLU A 613 26.80 7.57 30.04
C GLU A 613 27.09 6.21 29.36
N VAL A 614 26.77 6.11 28.07
CA VAL A 614 26.95 4.91 27.22
C VAL A 614 27.45 5.32 25.83
N LYS A 615 28.52 4.69 25.34
CA LYS A 615 29.27 5.10 24.14
C LYS A 615 29.06 4.18 22.93
N GLY A 616 29.17 4.75 21.72
CA GLY A 616 29.29 4.01 20.45
C GLY A 616 27.96 3.69 19.74
N TYR A 617 27.14 4.71 19.43
CA TYR A 617 25.81 4.49 18.84
C TYR A 617 25.41 5.58 17.81
N ASP A 618 25.57 5.30 16.51
CA ASP A 618 25.25 6.23 15.43
C ASP A 618 23.78 6.10 14.96
N ARG A 619 22.77 6.33 15.82
CA ARG A 619 21.34 6.19 15.41
C ARG A 619 20.16 7.14 15.98
N TYR A 620 19.64 8.23 15.26
CA TYR A 620 18.27 8.90 14.97
C TYR A 620 17.51 8.73 13.50
N VAL A 621 16.82 7.64 13.07
CA VAL A 621 15.90 7.37 11.88
C VAL A 621 15.06 6.07 12.13
N PHE A 622 13.70 5.93 11.93
CA PHE A 622 12.70 5.00 12.64
C PHE A 622 13.10 3.62 13.27
N ASP A 623 12.26 3.05 14.14
CA ASP A 623 12.46 1.69 14.70
C ASP A 623 11.15 0.98 15.02
N LEU A 624 10.62 0.21 14.08
CA LEU A 624 9.60 -0.77 14.45
C LEU A 624 10.25 -1.88 15.27
N GLU A 625 10.10 -1.81 16.59
CA GLU A 625 10.46 -2.89 17.49
C GLU A 625 9.53 -4.08 17.20
N THR A 626 9.97 -4.97 16.30
CA THR A 626 9.21 -6.18 15.88
C THR A 626 10.04 -7.45 16.08
N GLY A 627 11.01 -7.43 17.00
CA GLY A 627 12.09 -8.44 17.06
C GLY A 627 13.16 -8.30 15.96
N GLU A 628 12.92 -7.43 14.97
CA GLU A 628 13.90 -6.83 14.06
C GLU A 628 13.76 -5.29 14.18
N HIS A 629 14.65 -4.50 13.55
CA HIS A 629 14.90 -3.07 13.86
C HIS A 629 14.68 -2.21 12.58
N TRP A 630 13.77 -1.22 12.55
CA TRP A 630 13.15 -0.73 11.27
C TRP A 630 12.90 0.79 11.09
N PHE A 631 13.46 1.45 10.05
CA PHE A 631 13.37 2.92 9.87
C PHE A 631 12.72 3.52 8.61
N THR A 632 12.19 4.76 8.71
CA THR A 632 11.70 5.64 7.61
C THR A 632 11.93 7.15 7.89
N VAL A 633 11.66 8.02 6.89
CA VAL A 633 11.56 9.50 6.94
C VAL A 633 10.66 9.98 5.78
N ASN A 634 9.64 10.79 6.08
CA ASN A 634 8.78 11.58 5.18
C ASN A 634 7.91 10.82 4.14
N ASP A 635 6.80 11.44 3.76
CA ASP A 635 5.59 10.79 3.22
C ASP A 635 4.99 11.66 2.09
N TYR A 636 4.72 11.09 0.90
CA TYR A 636 4.17 11.80 -0.28
C TYR A 636 3.38 10.86 -1.21
N VAL A 637 2.42 11.41 -1.98
CA VAL A 637 1.73 10.78 -3.12
C VAL A 637 1.92 11.67 -4.36
N VAL A 638 1.59 11.19 -5.57
CA VAL A 638 2.50 11.44 -6.72
C VAL A 638 1.85 11.63 -8.12
N HIS A 639 2.59 12.22 -9.07
CA HIS A 639 2.21 12.55 -10.47
C HIS A 639 3.20 12.00 -11.54
N ASN A 640 3.22 12.47 -12.79
CA ASN A 640 4.12 12.01 -13.88
C ASN A 640 4.76 13.20 -14.62
N CYS A 641 5.71 12.93 -15.53
CA CYS A 641 6.52 13.88 -16.29
C CYS A 641 5.81 15.23 -16.51
N VAL A 642 6.32 16.29 -15.88
CA VAL A 642 5.88 17.67 -16.12
C VAL A 642 7.06 18.49 -16.63
N GLN A 643 6.76 19.53 -17.41
CA GLN A 643 7.68 20.66 -17.59
C GLN A 643 7.45 21.64 -16.44
N ILE A 644 8.45 21.81 -15.60
CA ILE A 644 8.35 22.56 -14.35
C ILE A 644 8.61 24.05 -14.65
N PRO A 645 7.71 24.97 -14.23
CA PRO A 645 7.92 26.41 -14.41
C PRO A 645 9.04 26.93 -13.48
N LEU A 646 10.30 26.80 -13.93
CA LEU A 646 11.48 27.06 -13.12
C LEU A 646 11.65 28.56 -12.82
N GLU A 647 11.52 29.42 -13.84
CA GLU A 647 11.53 30.88 -13.69
C GLU A 647 10.67 31.31 -12.48
N ARG A 648 9.42 30.85 -12.44
CA ARG A 648 8.47 31.18 -11.38
C ARG A 648 8.96 30.76 -10.00
N LEU A 649 9.42 29.52 -9.84
CA LEU A 649 9.86 28.97 -8.56
C LEU A 649 11.12 29.65 -8.03
N LEU A 650 12.02 30.09 -8.92
CA LEU A 650 13.20 30.86 -8.53
C LEU A 650 12.88 32.35 -8.28
N ALA A 651 11.94 32.94 -9.02
CA ALA A 651 11.56 34.35 -8.86
C ALA A 651 10.69 34.61 -7.62
N GLU A 652 9.71 33.75 -7.36
CA GLU A 652 8.82 33.84 -6.19
C GLU A 652 9.47 33.25 -4.93
N GLY A 653 10.11 32.09 -5.06
CA GLY A 653 10.42 31.18 -3.93
C GLY A 653 9.37 30.07 -3.81
N PHE A 654 9.66 29.05 -2.99
CA PHE A 654 8.82 27.86 -2.84
C PHE A 654 9.03 27.15 -1.50
N ASP A 655 8.07 26.36 -1.03
CA ASP A 655 8.25 25.46 0.12
C ASP A 655 8.41 24.01 -0.36
N ASN A 656 9.21 23.21 0.36
CA ASN A 656 9.42 21.79 0.08
C ASN A 656 9.03 20.88 1.27
N GLY A 657 8.13 21.36 2.12
CA GLY A 657 7.60 20.66 3.30
C GLY A 657 8.36 20.92 4.60
N HIS A 658 9.49 21.64 4.53
CA HIS A 658 10.35 21.95 5.69
C HIS A 658 10.58 23.46 5.90
N GLY A 659 9.93 24.31 5.09
CA GLY A 659 9.97 25.76 5.24
C GLY A 659 10.34 26.50 3.95
N TYR A 660 9.94 27.77 3.90
CA TYR A 660 9.99 28.58 2.69
C TYR A 660 11.41 28.90 2.21
N ILE A 661 11.74 28.40 1.02
CA ILE A 661 12.97 28.69 0.28
C ILE A 661 12.79 30.02 -0.45
N ARG A 662 13.67 30.97 -0.14
CA ARG A 662 13.67 32.32 -0.71
C ARG A 662 14.35 32.35 -2.10
N PRO A 663 13.97 33.29 -2.99
CA PRO A 663 14.63 33.51 -4.27
C PRO A 663 16.17 33.56 -4.19
N PRO A 664 16.89 32.87 -5.11
CA PRO A 664 18.34 32.91 -5.18
C PRO A 664 18.83 34.25 -5.71
N LYS A 665 20.09 34.58 -5.43
CA LYS A 665 20.75 35.81 -5.90
C LYS A 665 22.09 35.56 -6.60
N ARG A 666 22.40 34.29 -6.91
CA ARG A 666 23.68 33.82 -7.44
C ARG A 666 23.49 32.54 -8.27
N PRO A 667 24.35 32.28 -9.28
CA PRO A 667 24.28 31.08 -10.12
C PRO A 667 24.23 29.78 -9.30
N ASN A 668 25.19 29.60 -8.39
CA ASN A 668 25.29 28.40 -7.53
C ASN A 668 24.03 28.14 -6.70
N SER A 669 23.34 29.20 -6.25
CA SER A 669 22.07 29.06 -5.54
C SER A 669 20.93 28.70 -6.48
N ALA A 670 20.85 29.34 -7.65
CA ALA A 670 19.82 29.05 -8.66
C ALA A 670 19.90 27.61 -9.18
N THR A 671 21.10 27.11 -9.51
CA THR A 671 21.27 25.74 -10.00
C THR A 671 21.11 24.68 -8.90
N ALA A 672 21.55 24.95 -7.67
CA ALA A 672 21.26 24.07 -6.53
C ALA A 672 19.75 23.98 -6.24
N LEU A 673 19.04 25.10 -6.29
CA LEU A 673 17.57 25.10 -6.17
C LEU A 673 16.90 24.41 -7.35
N ALA A 674 17.39 24.55 -8.58
CA ALA A 674 16.89 23.81 -9.74
C ALA A 674 17.05 22.28 -9.56
N ALA A 675 18.17 21.80 -9.01
CA ALA A 675 18.36 20.39 -8.66
C ALA A 675 17.38 19.93 -7.55
N ILE A 676 17.18 20.73 -6.51
CA ILE A 676 16.21 20.46 -5.44
C ILE A 676 14.78 20.45 -5.97
N ILE A 677 14.42 21.36 -6.88
CA ILE A 677 13.12 21.39 -7.56
C ILE A 677 12.89 20.08 -8.33
N LEU A 678 13.87 19.62 -9.13
CA LEU A 678 13.78 18.31 -9.82
C LEU A 678 13.69 17.14 -8.83
N GLN A 679 14.35 17.19 -7.68
CA GLN A 679 14.34 16.13 -6.66
C GLN A 679 13.00 16.08 -5.91
N SER A 680 12.50 17.22 -5.41
CA SER A 680 11.20 17.36 -4.76
C SER A 680 10.08 17.01 -5.73
N SER A 681 10.16 17.52 -6.96
CA SER A 681 9.31 17.10 -8.07
C SER A 681 9.36 15.59 -8.27
N GLN A 682 10.53 14.91 -8.23
CA GLN A 682 10.59 13.45 -8.35
C GLN A 682 10.09 12.65 -7.11
N ASN A 683 9.65 13.31 -6.04
CA ASN A 683 8.96 12.67 -4.91
C ASN A 683 7.43 12.88 -4.98
N ASP A 684 6.99 13.98 -5.62
CA ASP A 684 5.59 14.35 -5.88
C ASP A 684 5.13 14.06 -7.33
N MET A 685 6.05 13.64 -8.20
CA MET A 685 5.83 13.13 -9.54
C MET A 685 6.91 12.13 -9.95
N HIS A 686 6.67 11.54 -11.11
CA HIS A 686 7.46 10.44 -11.64
C HIS A 686 7.87 10.68 -13.09
N GLY A 687 8.43 9.65 -13.71
CA GLY A 687 8.93 9.73 -15.08
C GLY A 687 10.07 10.75 -15.16
N GLY A 688 10.23 11.35 -16.33
CA GLY A 688 11.22 12.40 -16.57
C GLY A 688 10.79 13.75 -16.03
N GLN A 689 11.55 14.27 -15.07
CA GLN A 689 11.46 15.65 -14.60
C GLN A 689 12.12 16.57 -15.62
N SER A 690 11.50 17.69 -15.97
CA SER A 690 12.10 18.54 -17.00
C SER A 690 11.89 20.03 -16.80
N PHE A 691 12.85 20.78 -17.35
CA PHE A 691 12.75 22.22 -17.58
C PHE A 691 12.75 22.46 -19.10
N ALA A 692 11.75 23.20 -19.57
CA ALA A 692 11.57 23.47 -21.00
C ALA A 692 12.43 24.63 -21.52
N PHE A 693 12.84 25.55 -20.63
CA PHE A 693 13.51 26.81 -20.97
C PHE A 693 14.68 27.13 -20.03
N PHE A 694 15.47 26.11 -19.64
CA PHE A 694 16.47 26.26 -18.58
C PHE A 694 17.54 27.33 -18.85
N ASP A 695 17.86 27.54 -20.13
CA ASP A 695 18.74 28.60 -20.62
C ASP A 695 18.18 30.00 -20.33
N ARG A 696 16.91 30.22 -20.63
CA ARG A 696 16.17 31.46 -20.33
C ARG A 696 15.95 31.64 -18.83
N ASP A 697 15.45 30.62 -18.16
CA ASP A 697 15.00 30.69 -16.76
C ASP A 697 16.14 30.87 -15.75
N ILE A 698 17.39 30.51 -16.11
CA ILE A 698 18.58 30.76 -15.29
C ILE A 698 19.31 32.07 -15.69
N ALA A 699 19.04 32.63 -16.88
CA ALA A 699 19.71 33.84 -17.38
C ALA A 699 19.76 35.02 -16.37
N PRO A 700 18.67 35.38 -15.65
CA PRO A 700 18.69 36.49 -14.69
C PRO A 700 19.69 36.33 -13.53
N TYR A 701 20.08 35.08 -13.22
CA TYR A 701 21.00 34.78 -12.12
C TYR A 701 22.47 34.75 -12.54
N VAL A 702 22.75 34.73 -13.85
CA VAL A 702 24.13 34.64 -14.41
C VAL A 702 24.56 35.88 -15.19
N GLU A 703 23.65 36.82 -15.48
CA GLU A 703 23.95 38.07 -16.21
C GLU A 703 25.19 38.77 -15.65
N ASN A 704 25.18 39.04 -14.34
CA ASN A 704 26.22 39.75 -13.60
C ASN A 704 27.28 38.81 -12.96
N ALA A 705 27.29 37.52 -13.32
CA ALA A 705 28.26 36.53 -12.86
C ALA A 705 29.42 36.35 -13.85
N SER A 706 30.59 35.90 -13.38
CA SER A 706 31.67 35.51 -14.28
C SER A 706 31.36 34.20 -15.01
N ASP A 707 32.03 33.96 -16.14
CA ASP A 707 31.93 32.68 -16.86
C ASP A 707 32.43 31.51 -15.99
N ASP A 708 33.40 31.73 -15.09
CA ASP A 708 33.85 30.74 -14.10
C ASP A 708 32.79 30.44 -13.02
N GLU A 709 32.13 31.47 -12.45
CA GLU A 709 31.04 31.30 -11.48
C GLU A 709 29.85 30.59 -12.14
N THR A 710 29.61 30.85 -13.42
CA THR A 710 28.55 30.21 -14.20
C THR A 710 28.91 28.78 -14.58
N TYR A 711 30.16 28.50 -14.97
CA TYR A 711 30.66 27.15 -15.22
C TYR A 711 30.56 26.27 -13.97
N GLN A 712 31.04 26.76 -12.82
CA GLN A 712 30.98 26.02 -11.55
C GLN A 712 29.54 25.76 -11.09
N ALA A 713 28.61 26.68 -11.33
CA ALA A 713 27.19 26.46 -11.05
C ALA A 713 26.58 25.33 -11.89
N MET A 714 27.03 25.14 -13.14
CA MET A 714 26.56 24.07 -14.02
C MET A 714 27.28 22.74 -13.76
N GLU A 715 28.57 22.77 -13.42
CA GLU A 715 29.33 21.59 -12.98
C GLU A 715 28.71 21.01 -11.69
N ALA A 716 28.40 21.88 -10.71
CA ALA A 716 27.65 21.49 -9.52
C ALA A 716 26.24 20.93 -9.83
N LEU A 717 25.54 21.46 -10.85
CA LEU A 717 24.25 20.92 -11.30
C LEU A 717 24.38 19.51 -11.87
N VAL A 718 25.35 19.29 -12.77
CA VAL A 718 25.61 17.96 -13.36
C VAL A 718 26.03 16.97 -12.27
N TYR A 719 26.88 17.37 -11.31
CA TYR A 719 27.27 16.51 -10.19
C TYR A 719 26.08 16.18 -9.28
N ASN A 720 25.26 17.17 -8.90
CA ASN A 720 24.04 16.96 -8.14
C ASN A 720 23.10 15.98 -8.86
N LEU A 721 22.84 16.17 -10.15
CA LEU A 721 21.94 15.31 -10.93
C LEU A 721 22.51 13.91 -11.25
N ASN A 722 23.72 13.55 -10.79
CA ASN A 722 24.24 12.18 -10.82
C ASN A 722 24.54 11.58 -9.41
N SER A 723 24.36 12.34 -8.33
CA SER A 723 24.71 11.93 -6.96
C SER A 723 23.59 12.13 -5.93
N MET A 724 22.75 13.15 -6.12
CA MET A 724 21.51 13.35 -5.38
C MET A 724 20.55 12.20 -5.70
N HIS A 725 19.91 11.64 -4.67
CA HIS A 725 18.91 10.59 -4.83
C HIS A 725 17.52 11.09 -4.42
N SER A 726 16.51 10.56 -5.09
CA SER A 726 15.08 10.76 -4.87
C SER A 726 14.46 9.43 -4.40
N ARG A 727 13.13 9.35 -4.23
CA ARG A 727 12.40 8.07 -4.11
C ARG A 727 12.99 7.16 -2.99
N ALA A 728 13.05 7.68 -1.77
CA ALA A 728 13.66 7.01 -0.60
C ALA A 728 15.10 6.48 -0.80
N GLY A 729 15.90 7.18 -1.62
CA GLY A 729 17.29 6.85 -1.91
C GLY A 729 17.47 5.80 -3.03
N ALA A 730 16.39 5.32 -3.65
CA ALA A 730 16.48 4.21 -4.60
C ALA A 730 16.97 4.60 -6.00
N GLN A 731 16.77 5.86 -6.43
CA GLN A 731 17.06 6.33 -7.80
C GLN A 731 17.51 7.80 -7.85
N VAL A 732 18.35 8.11 -8.83
CA VAL A 732 18.77 9.49 -9.18
C VAL A 732 17.62 10.23 -9.90
N PRO A 733 17.45 11.57 -9.73
CA PRO A 733 16.54 12.38 -10.52
C PRO A 733 16.67 12.14 -12.03
N PHE A 734 15.64 11.54 -12.64
CA PHE A 734 15.54 11.34 -14.09
C PHE A 734 15.22 12.70 -14.71
N SER A 735 16.27 13.47 -14.93
CA SER A 735 16.20 14.88 -15.30
C SER A 735 16.42 15.07 -16.80
N SER A 736 15.72 16.03 -17.39
CA SER A 736 15.83 16.41 -18.80
C SER A 736 15.84 17.93 -18.92
N ILE A 737 16.84 18.50 -19.60
CA ILE A 737 17.06 19.94 -19.63
C ILE A 737 17.06 20.41 -21.09
N ASN A 738 16.10 21.24 -21.45
CA ASN A 738 15.94 21.80 -22.80
C ASN A 738 16.58 23.19 -22.86
N VAL A 739 17.44 23.41 -23.87
CA VAL A 739 18.23 24.64 -24.09
C VAL A 739 18.46 24.90 -25.59
N GLY A 740 18.85 26.12 -25.98
CA GLY A 740 19.44 26.43 -27.29
C GLY A 740 18.73 27.51 -28.11
N THR A 741 17.48 27.87 -27.77
CA THR A 741 16.67 28.84 -28.54
C THR A 741 16.76 30.27 -28.02
N GLU A 742 17.15 30.50 -26.77
CA GLU A 742 17.29 31.85 -26.21
C GLU A 742 18.64 32.48 -26.63
N THR A 743 18.63 33.73 -27.10
CA THR A 743 19.77 34.38 -27.76
C THR A 743 20.43 35.49 -26.94
N SER A 744 19.86 35.88 -25.80
CA SER A 744 20.52 36.77 -24.83
C SER A 744 21.85 36.17 -24.33
N GLU A 745 22.89 37.01 -24.20
CA GLU A 745 24.24 36.51 -23.84
C GLU A 745 24.28 35.84 -22.45
N ALA A 746 23.37 36.21 -21.54
CA ALA A 746 23.21 35.52 -20.27
C ALA A 746 22.75 34.05 -20.44
N ALA A 747 21.75 33.78 -21.28
CA ALA A 747 21.30 32.42 -21.59
C ALA A 747 22.29 31.63 -22.46
N ARG A 748 22.99 32.34 -23.35
CA ARG A 748 24.13 31.78 -24.11
C ARG A 748 25.24 31.33 -23.16
N LYS A 749 25.56 32.13 -22.13
CA LYS A 749 26.49 31.77 -21.04
C LYS A 749 25.99 30.52 -20.28
N VAL A 750 24.72 30.44 -19.89
CA VAL A 750 24.12 29.21 -19.28
C VAL A 750 24.36 27.98 -20.17
N THR A 751 23.98 28.06 -21.44
CA THR A 751 24.06 26.96 -22.40
C THR A 751 25.51 26.53 -22.64
N ARG A 752 26.41 27.50 -22.83
CA ARG A 752 27.86 27.30 -23.00
C ARG A 752 28.47 26.60 -21.79
N SER A 753 28.24 27.13 -20.59
CA SER A 753 28.73 26.55 -19.33
C SER A 753 28.18 25.14 -19.06
N LEU A 754 26.89 24.90 -19.31
CA LEU A 754 26.26 23.59 -19.10
C LEU A 754 26.82 22.51 -20.03
N ILE A 755 26.98 22.82 -21.31
CA ILE A 755 27.49 21.86 -22.31
C ILE A 755 28.98 21.57 -22.06
N LEU A 756 29.78 22.58 -21.69
CA LEU A 756 31.19 22.40 -21.31
C LEU A 756 31.36 21.56 -20.03
N ALA A 757 30.54 21.78 -18.99
CA ALA A 757 30.57 20.97 -17.78
C ALA A 757 30.21 19.50 -18.05
N TYR A 758 29.24 19.25 -18.95
CA TYR A 758 28.90 17.89 -19.39
C TYR A 758 30.03 17.24 -20.24
N GLU A 759 30.78 18.04 -21.00
CA GLU A 759 31.93 17.57 -21.78
C GLU A 759 33.10 17.12 -20.90
N ALA A 760 33.36 17.86 -19.81
CA ALA A 760 34.32 17.50 -18.77
C ALA A 760 33.95 16.14 -18.15
N GLY A 761 32.66 15.97 -17.81
CA GLY A 761 32.11 14.76 -17.21
C GLY A 761 32.19 14.77 -15.69
N LEU A 762 31.86 13.64 -15.04
CA LEU A 762 31.90 13.55 -13.58
C LEU A 762 33.33 13.30 -13.10
N GLY A 763 33.75 13.91 -12.00
CA GLY A 763 34.85 13.44 -11.14
C GLY A 763 36.22 13.19 -11.82
N ARG A 764 36.42 11.99 -12.38
CA ARG A 764 37.66 11.58 -13.06
C ARG A 764 37.53 11.60 -14.59
N GLY A 765 36.43 12.13 -15.12
CA GLY A 765 36.06 12.13 -16.53
C GLY A 765 35.00 11.08 -16.91
N GLU A 766 34.38 10.40 -15.94
CA GLU A 766 33.26 9.49 -16.17
C GLU A 766 32.15 10.15 -17.00
N ASN A 767 31.48 9.38 -17.87
CA ASN A 767 30.33 9.89 -18.60
C ASN A 767 29.16 10.14 -17.63
N PRO A 768 28.56 11.34 -17.60
CA PRO A 768 27.31 11.54 -16.88
C PRO A 768 26.20 10.67 -17.49
N ILE A 769 25.21 10.32 -16.66
CA ILE A 769 23.98 9.66 -17.11
C ILE A 769 22.86 10.71 -17.24
N PHE A 770 22.80 11.64 -16.31
CA PHE A 770 21.86 12.76 -16.28
C PHE A 770 22.59 14.12 -16.20
N PRO A 771 21.90 15.25 -16.41
CA PRO A 771 20.60 15.36 -17.08
C PRO A 771 20.67 14.83 -18.53
N ASN A 772 19.52 14.45 -19.08
CA ASN A 772 19.37 14.32 -20.53
C ASN A 772 19.30 15.73 -21.13
N ILE A 773 20.42 16.23 -21.66
CA ILE A 773 20.46 17.56 -22.30
C ILE A 773 19.83 17.44 -23.70
N ILE A 774 18.87 18.32 -23.97
CA ILE A 774 18.14 18.42 -25.23
C ILE A 774 18.43 19.80 -25.82
N PHE A 775 19.18 19.81 -26.91
CA PHE A 775 19.48 21.02 -27.69
C PHE A 775 18.35 21.24 -28.71
N ARG A 776 17.64 22.36 -28.56
CA ARG A 776 16.54 22.80 -29.42
C ARG A 776 17.13 23.53 -30.64
N VAL A 777 17.09 22.87 -31.79
CA VAL A 777 17.63 23.33 -33.08
C VAL A 777 16.60 24.16 -33.84
N GLN A 778 16.97 25.36 -34.28
CA GLN A 778 16.08 26.27 -35.02
C GLN A 778 16.84 27.17 -36.01
N LYS A 779 16.30 27.33 -37.22
CA LYS A 779 16.79 28.21 -38.29
C LYS A 779 16.61 29.68 -37.90
N GLY A 780 17.65 30.49 -38.14
CA GLY A 780 17.70 31.89 -37.70
C GLY A 780 18.06 32.07 -36.22
N VAL A 781 18.31 30.96 -35.51
CA VAL A 781 18.65 30.96 -34.08
C VAL A 781 19.96 30.22 -33.84
N ASN A 782 20.13 28.99 -34.32
CA ASN A 782 21.35 28.21 -34.09
C ASN A 782 21.75 27.21 -35.21
N PHE A 783 20.95 27.01 -36.25
CA PHE A 783 21.15 25.90 -37.20
C PHE A 783 22.08 26.24 -38.38
N ASN A 784 22.16 27.50 -38.79
CA ASN A 784 22.92 27.92 -39.98
C ASN A 784 24.13 28.82 -39.62
N PRO A 785 25.20 28.82 -40.43
CA PRO A 785 26.26 29.82 -40.31
C PRO A 785 25.70 31.24 -40.36
N GLY A 786 25.95 32.03 -39.31
CA GLY A 786 25.41 33.38 -39.15
C GLY A 786 24.20 33.47 -38.21
N ASP A 787 23.57 32.35 -37.85
CA ASP A 787 22.56 32.33 -36.78
C ASP A 787 23.22 32.66 -35.41
N PRO A 788 22.58 33.42 -34.49
CA PRO A 788 23.22 33.94 -33.27
C PRO A 788 23.88 32.90 -32.34
N ASN A 789 23.29 31.71 -32.24
CA ASN A 789 23.74 30.60 -31.39
C ASN A 789 24.38 29.46 -32.21
N TYR A 790 24.85 29.72 -33.44
CA TYR A 790 25.52 28.71 -34.27
C TYR A 790 26.81 28.16 -33.61
N ASP A 791 27.50 29.00 -32.83
CA ASP A 791 28.62 28.60 -31.97
C ASP A 791 28.22 27.54 -30.93
N LEU A 792 27.05 27.71 -30.31
CA LEU A 792 26.49 26.77 -29.34
C LEU A 792 26.00 25.48 -30.00
N PHE A 793 25.52 25.53 -31.24
CA PHE A 793 25.19 24.33 -32.01
C PHE A 793 26.44 23.51 -32.37
N LYS A 794 27.52 24.16 -32.86
CA LYS A 794 28.80 23.48 -33.10
C LYS A 794 29.42 22.94 -31.81
N LEU A 795 29.24 23.62 -30.68
CA LEU A 795 29.60 23.11 -29.35
C LEU A 795 28.75 21.88 -28.98
N ALA A 796 27.43 21.92 -29.13
CA ALA A 796 26.54 20.79 -28.86
C ALA A 796 26.89 19.56 -29.70
N LEU A 797 27.20 19.73 -30.99
CA LEU A 797 27.68 18.66 -31.88
C LEU A 797 29.00 18.05 -31.38
N ARG A 798 29.98 18.87 -30.97
CA ARG A 798 31.26 18.39 -30.40
C ARG A 798 31.05 17.53 -29.16
N VAL A 799 30.19 17.96 -28.24
CA VAL A 799 29.95 17.24 -26.98
C VAL A 799 29.12 15.98 -27.23
N ALA A 800 28.09 16.05 -28.09
CA ALA A 800 27.33 14.87 -28.51
C ALA A 800 28.23 13.79 -29.14
N ALA A 801 29.19 14.18 -30.00
CA ALA A 801 30.20 13.31 -30.60
C ALA A 801 31.19 12.67 -29.60
N LYS A 802 31.22 13.11 -28.34
CA LYS A 802 32.11 12.62 -27.26
C LYS A 802 31.36 11.93 -26.12
N ARG A 803 30.14 12.39 -25.79
CA ARG A 803 29.39 12.08 -24.56
C ARG A 803 27.98 11.53 -24.81
N LEU A 804 27.61 11.27 -26.07
CA LEU A 804 26.28 10.89 -26.57
C LEU A 804 25.17 11.95 -26.40
N ASN A 805 25.22 12.78 -25.36
CA ASN A 805 24.40 13.97 -25.19
C ASN A 805 25.24 15.25 -25.49
N PRO A 806 24.64 16.36 -25.94
CA PRO A 806 23.20 16.61 -26.11
C PRO A 806 22.50 15.75 -27.18
N THR A 807 21.18 15.60 -27.00
CA THR A 807 20.24 15.12 -28.02
C THR A 807 19.63 16.31 -28.77
N PHE A 808 19.05 16.12 -29.96
CA PHE A 808 18.64 17.22 -30.83
C PHE A 808 17.13 17.19 -31.11
N SER A 809 16.44 18.26 -30.76
CA SER A 809 15.01 18.48 -31.08
C SER A 809 14.88 19.63 -32.07
N PHE A 810 14.07 19.50 -33.11
CA PHE A 810 14.05 20.45 -34.23
C PHE A 810 12.76 21.27 -34.22
N MET A 811 12.86 22.58 -33.98
CA MET A 811 11.68 23.46 -33.88
C MET A 811 10.99 23.66 -35.24
N ASP A 812 11.74 23.54 -36.34
CA ASP A 812 11.27 23.79 -37.70
C ASP A 812 10.45 22.66 -38.36
N SER A 813 10.29 21.49 -37.72
CA SER A 813 9.54 20.37 -38.34
C SER A 813 8.05 20.72 -38.51
N SER A 814 7.36 20.05 -39.44
CA SER A 814 6.01 20.38 -39.91
C SER A 814 4.94 20.42 -38.80
N PHE A 815 5.18 19.70 -37.69
CA PHE A 815 4.32 19.58 -36.50
C PHE A 815 4.97 20.18 -35.23
N ASN A 816 6.09 20.90 -35.39
CA ASN A 816 6.77 21.65 -34.33
C ASN A 816 6.68 23.16 -34.58
N LYS A 817 6.76 23.57 -35.84
CA LYS A 817 6.87 24.97 -36.28
C LYS A 817 5.73 25.88 -35.82
N GLU A 818 4.52 25.36 -35.67
CA GLU A 818 3.36 26.11 -35.15
C GLU A 818 3.51 26.50 -33.66
N TRP A 819 4.35 25.77 -32.91
CA TRP A 819 4.57 25.95 -31.46
C TRP A 819 5.86 26.71 -31.14
N GLY A 820 6.80 26.81 -32.08
CA GLY A 820 8.06 27.54 -31.91
C GLY A 820 8.91 27.02 -30.74
N ASP A 821 9.39 27.94 -29.90
CA ASP A 821 10.29 27.66 -28.78
C ASP A 821 9.65 26.79 -27.68
N GLN A 822 8.31 26.74 -27.61
CA GLN A 822 7.57 25.93 -26.64
C GLN A 822 7.89 24.43 -26.78
N VAL A 823 8.35 23.96 -27.94
CA VAL A 823 8.63 22.54 -28.17
C VAL A 823 9.79 22.08 -27.28
N SER A 824 9.45 21.20 -26.34
CA SER A 824 10.39 20.57 -25.42
C SER A 824 10.06 19.09 -25.24
N TYR A 825 11.03 18.32 -24.77
CA TYR A 825 10.88 16.91 -24.49
C TYR A 825 11.29 16.61 -23.03
N MET A 826 10.64 15.62 -22.43
CA MET A 826 10.81 15.22 -21.03
C MET A 826 11.00 13.70 -20.89
N GLY A 827 11.97 13.31 -20.06
CA GLY A 827 12.37 11.92 -19.86
C GLY A 827 13.04 11.34 -21.10
N CYS A 828 12.57 10.16 -21.53
CA CYS A 828 13.09 9.51 -22.75
C CYS A 828 12.78 10.33 -24.01
N ARG A 829 11.50 10.70 -24.20
CA ARG A 829 10.97 11.33 -25.42
C ARG A 829 9.53 11.84 -25.32
N THR A 830 8.98 12.05 -24.12
CA THR A 830 7.59 12.50 -23.95
C THR A 830 7.46 14.01 -24.23
N ARG A 831 6.36 14.44 -24.84
CA ARG A 831 6.07 15.84 -25.20
C ARG A 831 4.57 16.13 -25.05
N VAL A 832 4.23 17.38 -24.71
CA VAL A 832 2.85 17.89 -24.67
C VAL A 832 2.82 19.28 -25.31
N MET A 833 1.85 19.56 -26.20
CA MET A 833 1.73 20.86 -26.88
C MET A 833 0.28 21.35 -26.93
N ALA A 834 -0.54 20.81 -27.83
CA ALA A 834 -1.96 21.12 -27.90
C ALA A 834 -2.65 20.87 -26.55
N ASN A 835 -3.61 21.73 -26.21
CA ASN A 835 -4.42 21.63 -25.00
C ASN A 835 -5.86 22.03 -25.35
N ARG A 836 -6.81 21.14 -25.06
CA ARG A 836 -8.26 21.39 -25.22
C ARG A 836 -8.88 22.11 -24.03
N ARG A 837 -8.28 21.94 -22.84
CA ARG A 837 -8.88 22.29 -21.54
C ARG A 837 -8.16 23.45 -20.84
N GLY A 838 -7.31 24.17 -21.57
CA GLY A 838 -6.52 25.30 -21.12
C GLY A 838 -5.57 25.78 -22.24
N PRO A 839 -4.60 26.66 -21.95
CA PRO A 839 -3.67 27.16 -22.95
C PRO A 839 -2.74 26.06 -23.48
N ALA A 840 -2.42 26.13 -24.78
CA ALA A 840 -1.49 25.23 -25.46
C ALA A 840 -0.02 25.64 -25.23
N VAL A 841 0.35 25.72 -23.96
CA VAL A 841 1.71 25.96 -23.47
C VAL A 841 2.36 24.66 -23.04
N THR A 842 3.65 24.74 -22.74
CA THR A 842 4.48 23.61 -22.30
C THR A 842 4.59 23.50 -20.78
N ASP A 843 4.88 24.60 -20.08
CA ASP A 843 5.08 24.59 -18.63
C ASP A 843 3.80 24.30 -17.84
N GLY A 844 3.99 23.66 -16.68
CA GLY A 844 2.90 23.24 -15.79
C GLY A 844 2.01 22.14 -16.39
N ARG A 845 2.46 21.47 -17.45
CA ARG A 845 1.75 20.39 -18.12
C ARG A 845 2.61 19.16 -18.29
N GLY A 846 1.94 18.02 -18.35
CA GLY A 846 2.57 16.72 -18.34
C GLY A 846 1.69 15.63 -18.93
N ASN A 847 2.28 14.45 -19.12
CA ASN A 847 1.50 13.26 -19.46
C ASN A 847 0.83 12.71 -18.18
N LEU A 848 -0.44 12.33 -18.25
CA LEU A 848 -1.18 11.77 -17.12
C LEU A 848 -0.92 10.27 -16.98
N SER A 849 -1.01 9.54 -18.09
CA SER A 849 -0.85 8.10 -18.16
C SER A 849 -0.74 7.64 -19.61
N PHE A 850 -0.09 6.50 -19.81
CA PHE A 850 0.02 5.87 -21.11
C PHE A 850 -0.20 4.35 -21.07
N THR A 851 -0.59 3.78 -22.20
CA THR A 851 -0.90 2.34 -22.34
C THR A 851 -0.61 1.87 -23.75
N THR A 852 0.20 0.82 -23.90
CA THR A 852 0.68 0.37 -25.21
C THR A 852 -0.16 -0.77 -25.78
N ILE A 853 -0.49 -0.72 -27.06
CA ILE A 853 -1.11 -1.85 -27.78
C ILE A 853 -0.03 -2.75 -28.39
N ASN A 854 -0.31 -4.05 -28.46
CA ASN A 854 0.56 -5.03 -29.11
C ASN A 854 0.18 -5.15 -30.60
N LEU A 855 0.84 -4.39 -31.49
CA LEU A 855 0.57 -4.44 -32.93
C LEU A 855 0.90 -5.80 -33.58
N PRO A 856 2.05 -6.46 -33.28
CA PRO A 856 2.33 -7.80 -33.80
C PRO A 856 1.21 -8.80 -33.54
N ARG A 857 0.67 -8.84 -32.31
CA ARG A 857 -0.48 -9.69 -31.97
C ARG A 857 -1.70 -9.39 -32.82
N VAL A 858 -2.00 -8.13 -33.15
CA VAL A 858 -3.13 -7.79 -34.05
C VAL A 858 -2.90 -8.34 -35.45
N ALA A 859 -1.68 -8.25 -35.99
CA ALA A 859 -1.33 -8.81 -37.30
C ALA A 859 -1.33 -10.35 -37.34
N ILE A 860 -0.85 -11.02 -36.28
CA ILE A 860 -0.89 -12.48 -36.15
C ILE A 860 -2.35 -12.96 -36.16
N ASN A 861 -3.22 -12.37 -35.33
CA ASN A 861 -4.65 -12.70 -35.30
C ASN A 861 -5.40 -12.27 -36.58
N ALA A 862 -4.85 -11.35 -37.38
CA ALA A 862 -5.44 -10.98 -38.66
C ALA A 862 -5.23 -12.06 -39.73
N GLU A 863 -4.20 -12.91 -39.64
CA GLU A 863 -3.88 -13.94 -40.64
C GLU A 863 -3.73 -13.35 -42.07
N ARG A 864 -3.15 -12.13 -42.16
CA ARG A 864 -2.97 -11.31 -43.38
C ARG A 864 -4.24 -10.73 -44.02
N ASP A 865 -5.42 -10.95 -43.46
CA ASP A 865 -6.64 -10.23 -43.84
C ASP A 865 -6.59 -8.78 -43.31
N MET A 866 -6.47 -7.82 -44.23
CA MET A 866 -6.33 -6.39 -43.89
C MET A 866 -7.60 -5.79 -43.28
N ASP A 867 -8.79 -6.20 -43.74
CA ASP A 867 -10.06 -5.73 -43.17
C ASP A 867 -10.25 -6.27 -41.75
N LYS A 868 -9.83 -7.51 -41.49
CA LYS A 868 -9.77 -8.10 -40.16
C LYS A 868 -8.71 -7.41 -39.29
N PHE A 869 -7.54 -7.07 -39.83
CA PHE A 869 -6.51 -6.31 -39.12
C PHE A 869 -7.05 -4.97 -38.60
N PHE A 870 -7.58 -4.10 -39.48
CA PHE A 870 -8.07 -2.78 -39.05
C PHE A 870 -9.27 -2.89 -38.09
N ARG A 871 -10.20 -3.83 -38.31
CA ARG A 871 -11.32 -4.08 -37.36
C ARG A 871 -10.88 -4.62 -36.00
N LEU A 872 -9.79 -5.37 -35.92
CA LEU A 872 -9.19 -5.81 -34.65
C LEU A 872 -8.43 -4.66 -33.99
N LEU A 873 -7.70 -3.86 -34.78
CA LEU A 873 -6.98 -2.68 -34.32
C LEU A 873 -7.91 -1.64 -33.70
N ASP A 874 -9.04 -1.35 -34.34
CA ASP A 874 -10.03 -0.40 -33.82
C ASP A 874 -10.67 -0.86 -32.50
N LYS A 875 -10.93 -2.17 -32.35
CA LYS A 875 -11.39 -2.73 -31.07
C LYS A 875 -10.33 -2.56 -29.98
N LEU A 876 -9.06 -2.81 -30.29
CA LEU A 876 -7.95 -2.71 -29.33
C LEU A 876 -7.66 -1.25 -28.94
N MET A 877 -7.69 -0.33 -29.90
CA MET A 877 -7.60 1.12 -29.66
C MET A 877 -8.73 1.60 -28.76
N THR A 878 -9.98 1.24 -29.09
CA THR A 878 -11.16 1.63 -28.29
C THR A 878 -11.09 1.06 -26.87
N LEU A 879 -10.53 -0.14 -26.67
CA LEU A 879 -10.27 -0.70 -25.35
C LEU A 879 -9.21 0.10 -24.57
N ALA A 880 -8.10 0.48 -25.21
CA ALA A 880 -7.03 1.28 -24.59
C ALA A 880 -7.49 2.70 -24.23
N ILE A 881 -8.26 3.36 -25.11
CA ILE A 881 -8.86 4.68 -24.89
C ILE A 881 -9.80 4.63 -23.67
N ARG A 882 -10.76 3.70 -23.65
CA ARG A 882 -11.68 3.49 -22.51
C ARG A 882 -10.94 3.17 -21.21
N GLN A 883 -9.84 2.42 -21.27
CA GLN A 883 -9.01 2.11 -20.11
C GLN A 883 -8.30 3.37 -19.58
N LEU A 884 -7.75 4.21 -20.45
CA LEU A 884 -7.11 5.47 -20.06
C LEU A 884 -8.13 6.44 -19.45
N TYR A 885 -9.34 6.53 -20.01
CA TYR A 885 -10.44 7.29 -19.41
C TYR A 885 -10.80 6.78 -18.00
N HIS A 886 -10.93 5.46 -17.83
CA HIS A 886 -11.16 4.86 -16.51
C HIS A 886 -10.03 5.19 -15.52
N ARG A 887 -8.77 5.23 -15.96
CA ARG A 887 -7.63 5.60 -15.09
C ARG A 887 -7.70 7.07 -14.69
N PHE A 888 -7.98 7.97 -15.63
CA PHE A 888 -8.23 9.39 -15.38
C PHE A 888 -9.37 9.60 -14.37
N GLU A 889 -10.48 8.88 -14.51
CA GLU A 889 -11.61 8.93 -13.58
C GLU A 889 -11.30 8.38 -12.18
N VAL A 890 -10.24 7.60 -11.98
CA VAL A 890 -9.72 7.26 -10.66
C VAL A 890 -8.79 8.35 -10.14
N GLN A 891 -7.83 8.81 -10.96
CA GLN A 891 -6.84 9.82 -10.61
C GLN A 891 -7.47 11.18 -10.27
N ALA A 892 -8.55 11.57 -10.95
CA ALA A 892 -9.30 12.82 -10.72
C ALA A 892 -10.00 12.92 -9.34
N LYS A 893 -9.89 11.89 -8.48
CA LYS A 893 -10.43 11.84 -7.11
C LYS A 893 -9.38 12.11 -6.03
N LEU A 894 -8.10 12.14 -6.41
CA LEU A 894 -6.98 12.53 -5.55
C LEU A 894 -7.07 14.04 -5.23
N LYS A 895 -6.46 14.48 -4.13
CA LYS A 895 -6.56 15.85 -3.60
C LYS A 895 -5.24 16.61 -3.69
N VAL A 896 -5.30 17.94 -3.63
CA VAL A 896 -4.09 18.80 -3.65
C VAL A 896 -3.07 18.40 -2.58
N LYS A 897 -3.53 18.09 -1.36
CA LYS A 897 -2.66 17.63 -0.25
C LYS A 897 -2.00 16.27 -0.50
N ASP A 898 -2.50 15.50 -1.46
CA ASP A 898 -1.91 14.21 -1.82
C ASP A 898 -0.70 14.44 -2.76
N MET A 899 -0.59 15.62 -3.41
CA MET A 899 0.61 16.09 -4.14
C MET A 899 1.00 17.52 -3.69
N PRO A 900 1.48 17.69 -2.44
CA PRO A 900 1.66 18.99 -1.80
C PRO A 900 2.76 19.85 -2.42
N PHE A 901 3.74 19.27 -3.13
CA PHE A 901 4.68 20.03 -3.95
C PHE A 901 4.06 20.37 -5.31
N VAL A 902 3.62 19.38 -6.09
CA VAL A 902 3.28 19.61 -7.50
C VAL A 902 1.93 20.30 -7.69
N MET A 903 0.92 19.88 -6.94
CA MET A 903 -0.37 20.57 -6.92
C MET A 903 -0.31 21.74 -5.92
N GLY A 904 0.19 21.50 -4.71
CA GLY A 904 0.18 22.48 -3.61
C GLY A 904 1.08 23.71 -3.79
N GLN A 905 2.29 23.58 -4.37
CA GLN A 905 3.12 24.76 -4.73
C GLN A 905 2.71 25.39 -6.08
N GLY A 906 1.63 24.92 -6.72
CA GLY A 906 1.12 25.49 -7.95
C GLY A 906 1.98 25.21 -9.18
N LEU A 907 2.64 24.05 -9.29
CA LEU A 907 3.45 23.72 -10.47
C LEU A 907 2.56 23.36 -11.65
N TYR A 908 1.45 22.64 -11.43
CA TYR A 908 0.52 22.25 -12.49
C TYR A 908 -0.42 23.39 -12.89
N LEU A 909 -0.80 23.47 -14.18
CA LEU A 909 -1.82 24.43 -14.61
C LEU A 909 -3.12 24.27 -13.82
N ASN A 910 -3.75 25.41 -13.52
CA ASN A 910 -4.94 25.58 -12.67
C ASN A 910 -4.81 25.14 -11.19
N SER A 911 -3.76 24.41 -10.76
CA SER A 911 -3.72 23.90 -9.38
C SER A 911 -3.65 25.00 -8.31
N ARG A 912 -3.12 26.18 -8.66
CA ARG A 912 -3.11 27.40 -7.82
C ARG A 912 -4.51 27.86 -7.35
N GLY A 913 -5.59 27.43 -8.01
CA GLY A 913 -6.96 27.75 -7.61
C GLY A 913 -7.57 26.80 -6.57
N LEU A 914 -6.90 25.67 -6.29
CA LEU A 914 -7.42 24.56 -5.49
C LEU A 914 -6.82 24.57 -4.07
N LYS A 915 -7.60 24.14 -3.08
CA LYS A 915 -7.15 23.98 -1.69
C LYS A 915 -6.73 22.54 -1.42
N ASP A 916 -5.95 22.33 -0.37
CA ASP A 916 -5.49 21.04 0.17
C ASP A 916 -6.48 19.88 0.05
N CYS A 917 -7.76 20.12 0.35
CA CYS A 917 -8.82 19.10 0.36
C CYS A 917 -9.64 18.98 -0.93
N ASP A 918 -9.42 19.84 -1.91
CA ASP A 918 -10.14 19.88 -3.19
C ASP A 918 -9.57 18.84 -4.18
N PRO A 919 -10.40 18.26 -5.07
CA PRO A 919 -9.95 17.24 -6.01
C PRO A 919 -9.15 17.84 -7.18
N ILE A 920 -8.05 17.19 -7.57
CA ILE A 920 -7.10 17.68 -8.59
C ILE A 920 -7.64 17.74 -10.03
N ARG A 921 -8.91 17.34 -10.26
CA ARG A 921 -9.52 17.21 -11.59
C ARG A 921 -9.31 18.44 -12.47
N GLU A 922 -9.55 19.63 -11.92
CA GLU A 922 -9.50 20.90 -12.65
C GLU A 922 -8.09 21.31 -13.10
N ALA A 923 -7.06 20.73 -12.45
CA ALA A 923 -5.68 20.84 -12.89
C ALA A 923 -5.33 19.77 -13.93
N ILE A 924 -5.58 18.48 -13.63
CA ILE A 924 -5.11 17.36 -14.48
C ILE A 924 -5.79 17.28 -15.84
N VAL A 925 -6.95 17.93 -16.07
CA VAL A 925 -7.54 18.06 -17.43
C VAL A 925 -6.59 18.68 -18.45
N ASN A 926 -5.57 19.44 -18.02
CA ASN A 926 -4.56 20.02 -18.90
C ASN A 926 -3.53 18.99 -19.42
N GLY A 927 -3.37 17.84 -18.76
CA GLY A 927 -2.40 16.82 -19.13
C GLY A 927 -2.88 15.87 -20.23
N THR A 928 -1.98 15.04 -20.77
CA THR A 928 -2.27 14.14 -21.90
C THR A 928 -2.51 12.68 -21.49
N LEU A 929 -3.40 11.98 -22.19
CA LEU A 929 -3.61 10.52 -22.09
C LEU A 929 -3.07 9.86 -23.35
N SER A 930 -2.06 8.99 -23.25
CA SER A 930 -1.38 8.47 -24.45
C SER A 930 -1.65 6.99 -24.71
N VAL A 931 -2.22 6.65 -25.87
CA VAL A 931 -2.08 5.28 -26.38
C VAL A 931 -0.71 5.17 -27.05
N GLY A 932 0.03 4.11 -26.74
CA GLY A 932 1.33 3.84 -27.33
C GLY A 932 1.34 2.59 -28.20
N PHE A 933 2.38 2.39 -29.00
CA PHE A 933 2.56 1.18 -29.81
C PHE A 933 4.02 0.69 -29.84
N ILE A 934 4.19 -0.56 -30.25
CA ILE A 934 5.47 -1.29 -30.37
C ILE A 934 5.38 -2.30 -31.53
N GLY A 935 6.50 -2.64 -32.16
CA GLY A 935 6.61 -3.76 -33.09
C GLY A 935 6.04 -3.51 -34.48
N LEU A 936 6.07 -2.27 -35.00
CA LEU A 936 5.57 -1.99 -36.36
C LEU A 936 6.30 -2.83 -37.42
N ALA A 937 7.61 -3.05 -37.26
CA ALA A 937 8.38 -3.90 -38.16
C ALA A 937 7.81 -5.33 -38.20
N GLU A 938 7.66 -5.99 -37.05
CA GLU A 938 7.14 -7.36 -36.96
C GLU A 938 5.64 -7.46 -37.32
N THR A 939 4.88 -6.37 -37.13
CA THR A 939 3.49 -6.24 -37.59
C THR A 939 3.41 -6.32 -39.12
N LEU A 940 4.29 -5.59 -39.81
CA LEU A 940 4.38 -5.62 -41.27
C LEU A 940 4.90 -6.97 -41.76
N THR A 941 5.94 -7.54 -41.13
CA THR A 941 6.43 -8.87 -41.47
C THR A 941 5.35 -9.96 -41.33
N ALA A 942 4.48 -9.86 -40.33
CA ALA A 942 3.33 -10.77 -40.19
C ALA A 942 2.31 -10.62 -41.33
N LEU A 943 1.96 -9.38 -41.71
CA LEU A 943 0.97 -9.07 -42.76
C LEU A 943 1.50 -9.33 -44.19
N THR A 944 2.67 -8.78 -44.54
CA THR A 944 3.21 -8.74 -45.92
C THR A 944 4.35 -9.75 -46.15
N GLY A 945 5.01 -10.20 -45.08
CA GLY A 945 6.26 -10.97 -45.15
C GLY A 945 7.54 -10.13 -45.16
N ARG A 946 7.44 -8.79 -45.11
CA ARG A 946 8.58 -7.84 -45.06
C ARG A 946 8.34 -6.71 -44.07
N HIS A 947 9.40 -6.10 -43.55
CA HIS A 947 9.31 -4.86 -42.78
C HIS A 947 9.57 -3.62 -43.65
N HIS A 948 9.20 -2.45 -43.12
CA HIS A 948 9.30 -1.13 -43.80
C HIS A 948 10.72 -0.62 -44.12
N GLY A 949 11.76 -1.45 -43.93
CA GLY A 949 13.13 -1.21 -44.38
C GLY A 949 13.53 -2.01 -45.61
N GLU A 950 12.86 -3.14 -45.85
CA GLU A 950 13.08 -4.03 -47.00
C GLU A 950 12.28 -3.61 -48.22
N ASP A 951 11.17 -2.88 -48.02
CA ASP A 951 10.09 -2.81 -48.99
C ASP A 951 9.24 -1.53 -48.90
N LYS A 952 8.95 -0.94 -50.06
CA LYS A 952 8.22 0.33 -50.20
C LYS A 952 6.72 0.20 -49.93
N GLU A 953 6.09 -0.88 -50.34
CA GLU A 953 4.67 -1.14 -50.05
C GLU A 953 4.48 -1.37 -48.54
N SER A 954 5.45 -2.02 -47.90
CA SER A 954 5.48 -2.20 -46.44
C SER A 954 5.71 -0.88 -45.69
N GLN A 955 6.53 0.05 -46.21
CA GLN A 955 6.68 1.42 -45.68
C GLN A 955 5.43 2.29 -45.88
N GLU A 956 4.72 2.13 -46.99
CA GLU A 956 3.45 2.83 -47.24
C GLU A 956 2.33 2.28 -46.33
N LEU A 957 2.22 0.96 -46.18
CA LEU A 957 1.30 0.33 -45.24
C LEU A 957 1.65 0.72 -43.79
N GLY A 958 2.93 0.74 -43.41
CA GLY A 958 3.36 1.16 -42.08
C GLY A 958 2.87 2.57 -41.76
N GLN A 959 3.02 3.52 -42.69
CA GLN A 959 2.49 4.88 -42.54
C GLN A 959 0.96 4.90 -42.45
N GLN A 960 0.23 4.11 -43.24
CA GLN A 960 -1.23 4.00 -43.14
C GLN A 960 -1.68 3.50 -41.74
N ILE A 961 -1.01 2.48 -41.20
CA ILE A 961 -1.29 1.95 -39.86
C ILE A 961 -1.08 3.04 -38.80
N VAL A 962 0.06 3.72 -38.79
CA VAL A 962 0.35 4.75 -37.76
C VAL A 962 -0.52 6.01 -37.94
N ALA A 963 -0.87 6.38 -39.18
CA ALA A 963 -1.85 7.44 -39.45
C ALA A 963 -3.26 7.07 -38.94
N HIS A 964 -3.69 5.82 -39.12
CA HIS A 964 -4.96 5.31 -38.56
C HIS A 964 -4.96 5.33 -37.03
N LEU A 965 -3.86 4.93 -36.38
CA LEU A 965 -3.69 5.08 -34.93
C LEU A 965 -3.85 6.53 -34.48
N ARG A 966 -3.25 7.49 -35.21
CA ARG A 966 -3.38 8.93 -34.91
C ARG A 966 -4.81 9.42 -35.09
N ARG A 967 -5.49 9.04 -36.18
CA ARG A 967 -6.91 9.38 -36.40
C ARG A 967 -7.82 8.90 -35.27
N ARG A 968 -7.66 7.65 -34.80
CA ARG A 968 -8.44 7.10 -33.67
C ARG A 968 -8.16 7.82 -32.35
N ILE A 969 -7.00 8.47 -32.21
CA ILE A 969 -6.64 9.32 -31.08
C ILE A 969 -7.26 10.72 -31.19
N ASP A 970 -7.26 11.32 -32.37
CA ASP A 970 -7.95 12.61 -32.60
C ASP A 970 -9.47 12.46 -32.41
N GLU A 971 -10.05 11.33 -32.83
CA GLU A 971 -11.46 11.00 -32.56
C GLU A 971 -11.75 10.83 -31.05
N ALA A 972 -10.80 10.30 -30.27
CA ALA A 972 -10.92 10.23 -28.81
C ALA A 972 -10.79 11.60 -28.12
N CYS A 973 -10.04 12.54 -28.71
CA CYS A 973 -10.03 13.93 -28.26
C CYS A 973 -11.41 14.56 -28.35
N GLU A 974 -12.16 14.32 -29.43
CA GLU A 974 -13.53 14.82 -29.58
C GLU A 974 -14.56 14.03 -28.73
N GLU A 975 -14.43 12.70 -28.62
CA GLU A 975 -15.38 11.85 -27.87
C GLU A 975 -15.38 12.15 -26.36
N TYR A 976 -14.22 12.44 -25.76
CA TYR A 976 -14.05 12.61 -24.31
C TYR A 976 -13.77 14.07 -23.87
N ASP A 977 -13.52 14.98 -24.82
CA ASP A 977 -12.98 16.33 -24.59
C ASP A 977 -11.75 16.36 -23.65
N LEU A 978 -10.81 15.45 -23.90
CA LEU A 978 -9.55 15.32 -23.17
C LEU A 978 -8.37 15.25 -24.14
N ASN A 979 -7.17 15.56 -23.67
CA ASN A 979 -5.96 15.58 -24.51
C ASN A 979 -5.43 14.16 -24.80
N TYR A 980 -6.13 13.39 -25.62
CA TYR A 980 -5.62 12.12 -26.12
C TYR A 980 -4.44 12.32 -27.09
N THR A 981 -3.44 11.44 -27.04
CA THR A 981 -2.21 11.56 -27.83
C THR A 981 -1.65 10.18 -28.22
N LEU A 982 -0.83 10.11 -29.26
CA LEU A 982 -0.19 8.88 -29.75
C LEU A 982 1.30 8.87 -29.40
N LEU A 983 1.76 7.82 -28.71
CA LEU A 983 3.14 7.67 -28.23
C LEU A 983 3.89 6.57 -28.97
N ALA A 984 5.09 6.88 -29.46
CA ALA A 984 6.07 5.86 -29.77
C ALA A 984 6.69 5.36 -28.45
N THR A 985 6.24 4.22 -27.92
CA THR A 985 6.59 3.77 -26.56
C THR A 985 8.06 3.32 -26.42
N PRO A 986 8.86 3.83 -25.47
CA PRO A 986 10.28 3.46 -25.27
C PRO A 986 10.58 1.96 -25.05
N ALA A 987 9.62 1.22 -24.48
CA ALA A 987 9.59 -0.25 -24.41
C ALA A 987 10.79 -0.96 -23.75
N GLU A 988 11.27 -0.48 -22.59
CA GLU A 988 12.44 -1.04 -21.90
C GLU A 988 12.27 -2.48 -21.39
N GLY A 989 11.26 -2.75 -20.55
CA GLY A 989 10.88 -4.13 -20.19
C GLY A 989 9.82 -4.74 -21.14
N LEU A 990 9.16 -3.93 -21.97
CA LEU A 990 8.02 -4.37 -22.77
C LEU A 990 8.42 -5.19 -24.00
N SER A 991 9.56 -4.90 -24.61
CA SER A 991 9.96 -5.53 -25.89
C SER A 991 10.14 -7.04 -25.79
N GLY A 992 10.74 -7.54 -24.70
CA GLY A 992 10.84 -8.97 -24.41
C GLY A 992 9.53 -9.58 -23.88
N ARG A 993 8.73 -8.81 -23.12
CA ARG A 993 7.50 -9.34 -22.50
C ARG A 993 6.41 -9.69 -23.51
N PHE A 994 6.11 -8.83 -24.48
CA PHE A 994 5.08 -9.13 -25.48
C PHE A 994 5.50 -10.31 -26.38
N ILE A 995 6.73 -10.30 -26.90
CA ILE A 995 7.19 -11.38 -27.79
C ILE A 995 7.23 -12.75 -27.09
N ALA A 996 7.53 -12.81 -25.78
CA ALA A 996 7.45 -14.04 -25.00
C ALA A 996 5.99 -14.54 -24.83
N MET A 997 5.02 -13.64 -24.67
CA MET A 997 3.58 -13.98 -24.65
C MET A 997 3.12 -14.48 -26.01
N ASP A 998 3.51 -13.80 -27.10
CA ASP A 998 3.11 -14.19 -28.46
C ASP A 998 3.82 -15.47 -28.94
N ARG A 999 5.08 -15.70 -28.57
CA ARG A 999 5.80 -16.96 -28.82
C ARG A 999 5.15 -18.14 -28.09
N LYS A 1000 4.56 -17.91 -26.92
CA LYS A 1000 3.82 -18.92 -26.14
C LYS A 1000 2.46 -19.24 -26.74
N ASP A 1001 1.71 -18.22 -27.15
CA ASP A 1001 0.32 -18.37 -27.62
C ASP A 1001 0.24 -18.80 -29.11
N TYR A 1002 1.20 -18.38 -29.94
CA TYR A 1002 1.20 -18.59 -31.40
C TYR A 1002 2.41 -19.38 -31.93
N GLY A 1003 3.36 -19.76 -31.06
CA GLY A 1003 4.57 -20.48 -31.45
C GLY A 1003 5.63 -19.59 -32.12
N ILE A 1004 6.55 -20.22 -32.85
CA ILE A 1004 7.67 -19.54 -33.53
C ILE A 1004 7.25 -19.14 -34.95
N ILE A 1005 7.12 -17.83 -35.17
CA ILE A 1005 6.79 -17.20 -36.44
C ILE A 1005 8.06 -16.50 -36.97
N PRO A 1006 8.60 -16.90 -38.14
CA PRO A 1006 9.80 -16.30 -38.71
C PRO A 1006 9.67 -14.78 -38.93
N GLY A 1007 10.70 -14.03 -38.52
CA GLY A 1007 10.74 -12.57 -38.58
C GLY A 1007 9.84 -11.85 -37.56
N VAL A 1008 9.16 -12.59 -36.67
CA VAL A 1008 8.15 -12.05 -35.74
C VAL A 1008 8.40 -12.52 -34.30
N THR A 1009 8.15 -13.78 -33.96
CA THR A 1009 8.33 -14.31 -32.58
C THR A 1009 9.60 -15.14 -32.38
N ASN A 1010 10.40 -15.33 -33.45
CA ASN A 1010 11.71 -15.99 -33.42
C ASN A 1010 12.87 -15.09 -32.97
N LYS A 1011 12.58 -13.85 -32.56
CA LYS A 1011 13.50 -12.88 -31.94
C LYS A 1011 13.27 -12.83 -30.43
N GLU A 1012 14.22 -12.34 -29.64
CA GLU A 1012 14.06 -12.17 -28.17
C GLU A 1012 13.43 -10.83 -27.74
N TYR A 1013 13.14 -9.94 -28.69
CA TYR A 1013 12.47 -8.66 -28.45
C TYR A 1013 11.71 -8.19 -29.70
N TYR A 1014 10.61 -7.46 -29.50
CA TYR A 1014 9.97 -6.66 -30.57
C TYR A 1014 10.66 -5.32 -30.78
N THR A 1015 10.76 -4.88 -32.04
CA THR A 1015 11.39 -3.62 -32.41
C THR A 1015 10.62 -2.40 -31.89
N ASN A 1016 11.36 -1.35 -31.51
CA ASN A 1016 10.87 -0.23 -30.72
C ASN A 1016 9.92 0.68 -31.53
N SER A 1017 8.62 0.69 -31.19
CA SER A 1017 7.60 1.55 -31.85
C SER A 1017 7.57 1.43 -33.38
N PHE A 1018 8.01 2.46 -34.10
CA PHE A 1018 8.10 2.52 -35.57
C PHE A 1018 9.51 2.27 -36.14
N HIS A 1019 10.50 1.93 -35.31
CA HIS A 1019 11.90 1.84 -35.76
C HIS A 1019 12.14 0.72 -36.78
N ILE A 1020 13.13 0.95 -37.64
CA ILE A 1020 13.76 -0.08 -38.48
C ILE A 1020 14.45 -1.10 -37.53
N PRO A 1021 14.35 -2.43 -37.78
CA PRO A 1021 15.04 -3.44 -36.99
C PRO A 1021 16.54 -3.17 -36.86
N VAL A 1022 17.06 -3.30 -35.63
CA VAL A 1022 18.44 -2.89 -35.29
C VAL A 1022 19.54 -3.71 -35.96
N ASN A 1023 19.19 -4.86 -36.54
CA ASN A 1023 20.05 -5.76 -37.29
C ASN A 1023 19.93 -5.62 -38.82
N PHE A 1024 19.08 -4.71 -39.32
CA PHE A 1024 18.82 -4.55 -40.76
C PHE A 1024 19.89 -3.67 -41.44
N PRO A 1025 20.64 -4.16 -42.45
CA PRO A 1025 21.70 -3.38 -43.12
C PRO A 1025 21.17 -2.18 -43.91
N ILE A 1026 21.34 -0.98 -43.35
CA ILE A 1026 20.85 0.29 -43.91
C ILE A 1026 21.92 1.40 -43.78
N SER A 1027 21.83 2.43 -44.63
CA SER A 1027 22.59 3.67 -44.42
C SER A 1027 21.95 4.54 -43.34
N SER A 1028 22.74 5.43 -42.76
CA SER A 1028 22.27 6.41 -41.79
C SER A 1028 21.18 7.31 -42.39
N PHE A 1029 21.38 7.74 -43.64
CA PHE A 1029 20.51 8.69 -44.35
C PHE A 1029 19.19 8.03 -44.79
N ASP A 1030 19.22 6.78 -45.25
CA ASP A 1030 18.00 6.03 -45.60
C ASP A 1030 17.15 5.75 -44.36
N LYS A 1031 17.78 5.32 -43.25
CA LYS A 1031 17.08 5.07 -41.98
C LYS A 1031 16.40 6.33 -41.44
N ILE A 1032 17.10 7.47 -41.50
CA ILE A 1032 16.54 8.78 -41.14
C ILE A 1032 15.31 9.08 -42.03
N SER A 1033 15.45 8.95 -43.36
CA SER A 1033 14.38 9.22 -44.32
C SER A 1033 13.14 8.34 -44.11
N LEU A 1034 13.34 7.06 -43.79
CA LEU A 1034 12.26 6.09 -43.55
C LEU A 1034 11.59 6.27 -42.17
N GLU A 1035 12.33 6.67 -41.13
CA GLU A 1035 11.75 6.84 -39.79
C GLU A 1035 11.11 8.23 -39.57
N GLY A 1036 11.65 9.29 -40.18
CA GLY A 1036 11.20 10.67 -39.95
C GLY A 1036 9.72 10.90 -40.24
N VAL A 1037 9.19 10.25 -41.29
CA VAL A 1037 7.77 10.34 -41.68
C VAL A 1037 6.78 9.90 -40.59
N TYR A 1038 7.23 9.12 -39.60
CA TYR A 1038 6.39 8.67 -38.49
C TYR A 1038 6.29 9.68 -37.33
N HIS A 1039 7.23 10.62 -37.21
CA HIS A 1039 7.29 11.54 -36.07
C HIS A 1039 6.04 12.42 -35.96
N LYS A 1040 5.52 12.92 -37.10
CA LYS A 1040 4.31 13.77 -37.18
C LYS A 1040 3.03 13.12 -36.64
N TYR A 1041 2.94 11.78 -36.69
CA TYR A 1041 1.80 11.05 -36.13
C TYR A 1041 1.93 10.85 -34.61
N CYS A 1042 3.16 10.72 -34.10
CA CYS A 1042 3.46 10.38 -32.72
C CYS A 1042 3.51 11.63 -31.81
N ASN A 1043 2.40 12.36 -31.69
CA ASN A 1043 2.32 13.67 -31.03
C ASN A 1043 2.57 13.66 -29.50
N ALA A 1044 2.50 12.50 -28.83
CA ALA A 1044 2.89 12.37 -27.41
C ALA A 1044 4.42 12.24 -27.21
N GLY A 1045 5.17 11.91 -28.27
CA GLY A 1045 6.58 11.58 -28.16
C GLY A 1045 7.07 10.57 -29.20
N HIS A 1046 8.28 10.83 -29.69
CA HIS A 1046 9.01 10.07 -30.71
C HIS A 1046 10.50 10.40 -30.61
N ILE A 1047 11.37 9.50 -31.09
CA ILE A 1047 12.79 9.77 -31.29
C ILE A 1047 13.32 8.78 -32.33
N SER A 1048 14.34 9.16 -33.11
CA SER A 1048 15.09 8.24 -33.97
C SER A 1048 16.59 8.22 -33.65
N TYR A 1049 17.24 7.13 -34.04
CA TYR A 1049 18.64 6.85 -33.73
C TYR A 1049 19.44 6.44 -34.97
N VAL A 1050 20.69 6.92 -35.01
CA VAL A 1050 21.76 6.40 -35.89
C VAL A 1050 22.86 5.79 -35.03
N GLU A 1051 23.29 4.57 -35.34
CA GLU A 1051 24.36 3.85 -34.64
C GLU A 1051 25.68 3.96 -35.42
N MET A 1052 26.76 4.41 -34.76
CA MET A 1052 28.11 4.55 -35.30
C MET A 1052 29.11 3.64 -34.57
N ALA A 1053 30.16 3.20 -35.27
CA ALA A 1053 31.15 2.26 -34.72
C ALA A 1053 31.97 2.81 -33.55
N SER A 1054 32.16 4.14 -33.49
CA SER A 1054 33.02 4.81 -32.51
C SER A 1054 32.62 6.29 -32.34
N PRO A 1055 33.04 6.96 -31.26
CA PRO A 1055 32.80 8.39 -31.06
C PRO A 1055 33.41 9.24 -32.20
N PRO A 1056 32.61 10.03 -32.96
CA PRO A 1056 33.10 10.83 -34.10
C PRO A 1056 33.84 12.12 -33.69
N VAL A 1057 34.65 12.06 -32.63
CA VAL A 1057 35.38 13.21 -32.04
C VAL A 1057 36.35 13.89 -33.04
N HIS A 1058 36.86 13.13 -34.02
CA HIS A 1058 37.73 13.62 -35.08
C HIS A 1058 37.00 13.84 -36.43
N ASN A 1059 35.67 13.76 -36.45
CA ASN A 1059 34.84 14.04 -37.62
C ASN A 1059 33.50 14.70 -37.21
N PRO A 1060 33.53 15.92 -36.62
CA PRO A 1060 32.32 16.65 -36.27
C PRO A 1060 31.50 17.08 -37.50
N GLU A 1061 32.09 17.09 -38.69
CA GLU A 1061 31.41 17.35 -39.97
C GLU A 1061 30.40 16.23 -40.31
N ALA A 1062 30.77 14.96 -40.11
CA ALA A 1062 29.83 13.84 -40.27
C ALA A 1062 28.69 13.89 -39.24
N MET A 1063 28.99 14.29 -37.99
CA MET A 1063 27.97 14.51 -36.97
C MET A 1063 27.00 15.64 -37.37
N GLU A 1064 27.52 16.76 -37.89
CA GLU A 1064 26.68 17.85 -38.41
C GLU A 1064 25.83 17.41 -39.59
N ALA A 1065 26.39 16.68 -40.56
CA ALA A 1065 25.67 16.18 -41.73
C ALA A 1065 24.50 15.25 -41.34
N ILE A 1066 24.71 14.35 -40.37
CA ILE A 1066 23.63 13.50 -39.82
C ILE A 1066 22.52 14.35 -39.18
N ILE A 1067 22.86 15.32 -38.33
CA ILE A 1067 21.87 16.18 -37.66
C ILE A 1067 21.15 17.11 -38.67
N ARG A 1068 21.82 17.54 -39.74
CA ARG A 1068 21.17 18.29 -40.83
C ARG A 1068 20.17 17.41 -41.60
N HIS A 1069 20.57 16.21 -42.01
CA HIS A 1069 19.70 15.27 -42.72
C HIS A 1069 18.49 14.83 -41.88
N MET A 1070 18.64 14.73 -40.55
CA MET A 1070 17.51 14.54 -39.61
C MET A 1070 16.51 15.70 -39.65
N GLY A 1071 16.98 16.94 -39.60
CA GLY A 1071 16.14 18.13 -39.67
C GLY A 1071 15.50 18.35 -41.05
N GLU A 1072 16.15 17.91 -42.12
CA GLU A 1072 15.60 17.92 -43.50
C GLU A 1072 14.57 16.80 -43.72
N SER A 1073 14.71 15.67 -43.02
CA SER A 1073 13.76 14.53 -43.03
C SER A 1073 12.59 14.68 -42.04
N ASP A 1074 12.21 15.92 -41.71
CA ASP A 1074 11.08 16.29 -40.83
C ASP A 1074 11.09 15.68 -39.41
N MET A 1075 12.26 15.29 -38.89
CA MET A 1075 12.33 14.71 -37.54
C MET A 1075 12.10 15.76 -36.45
N GLY A 1076 11.18 15.51 -35.51
CA GLY A 1076 10.98 16.38 -34.34
C GLY A 1076 12.01 16.22 -33.21
N TYR A 1077 12.60 15.03 -33.04
CA TYR A 1077 13.59 14.71 -32.00
C TYR A 1077 14.44 13.49 -32.41
N ALA A 1078 15.76 13.55 -32.22
CA ALA A 1078 16.69 12.49 -32.62
C ALA A 1078 18.02 12.51 -31.81
N ALA A 1079 18.80 11.43 -31.92
CA ALA A 1079 20.15 11.35 -31.38
C ALA A 1079 21.06 10.41 -32.21
N VAL A 1080 22.36 10.51 -31.99
CA VAL A 1080 23.37 9.59 -32.54
C VAL A 1080 23.98 8.78 -31.40
N ASN A 1081 24.20 7.49 -31.66
CA ASN A 1081 24.66 6.50 -30.69
C ASN A 1081 25.98 5.88 -31.15
N PHE A 1082 26.85 5.55 -30.20
CA PHE A 1082 28.12 4.85 -30.40
C PHE A 1082 28.60 4.25 -29.07
N PRO A 1083 29.52 3.27 -29.07
CA PRO A 1083 30.10 2.75 -27.83
C PRO A 1083 30.90 3.82 -27.07
N VAL A 1084 30.62 3.97 -25.77
CA VAL A 1084 31.39 4.78 -24.82
C VAL A 1084 31.78 3.91 -23.64
N ASP A 1085 33.06 3.65 -23.49
CA ASP A 1085 33.65 2.82 -22.43
C ASP A 1085 34.64 3.64 -21.60
N PHE A 1086 34.65 3.41 -20.29
CA PHE A 1086 35.52 4.11 -19.34
C PHE A 1086 36.25 3.12 -18.43
N CYS A 1087 37.58 3.15 -18.43
CA CYS A 1087 38.39 2.34 -17.51
C CYS A 1087 38.49 3.00 -16.13
N MET A 1088 37.93 2.36 -15.10
CA MET A 1088 37.95 2.85 -13.72
C MET A 1088 39.36 2.90 -13.09
N GLY A 1089 40.32 2.17 -13.66
CA GLY A 1089 41.71 2.07 -13.16
C GLY A 1089 42.65 3.17 -13.66
N CYS A 1090 42.43 3.74 -14.85
CA CYS A 1090 43.31 4.76 -15.45
C CYS A 1090 42.56 5.93 -16.13
N ASN A 1091 41.24 6.01 -15.94
CA ASN A 1091 40.33 7.04 -16.45
C ASN A 1091 40.32 7.20 -17.98
N THR A 1092 40.72 6.14 -18.71
CA THR A 1092 40.72 6.16 -20.18
C THR A 1092 39.29 6.03 -20.69
N LEU A 1093 38.84 7.03 -21.45
CA LEU A 1093 37.56 7.10 -22.15
C LEU A 1093 37.77 6.75 -23.63
N GLY A 1094 36.96 5.88 -24.20
CA GLY A 1094 37.05 5.50 -25.62
C GLY A 1094 36.18 4.30 -25.94
N VAL A 1095 36.57 3.52 -26.95
CA VAL A 1095 36.02 2.17 -27.21
C VAL A 1095 37.02 1.14 -26.69
N ILE A 1096 36.58 0.21 -25.85
CA ILE A 1096 37.44 -0.83 -25.27
C ILE A 1096 36.89 -2.21 -25.64
N ASN A 1097 37.36 -2.69 -26.80
CA ASN A 1097 36.97 -3.97 -27.41
C ASN A 1097 37.53 -5.20 -26.65
N GLU A 1098 38.57 -5.01 -25.85
CA GLU A 1098 39.19 -6.03 -25.01
C GLU A 1098 38.49 -6.12 -23.64
N ASP A 1099 38.65 -7.25 -22.94
CA ASP A 1099 38.16 -7.43 -21.56
C ASP A 1099 39.00 -6.68 -20.52
N ALA A 1100 40.20 -6.23 -20.90
CA ALA A 1100 41.09 -5.40 -20.10
C ALA A 1100 41.37 -4.07 -20.81
N CYS A 1101 41.61 -3.00 -20.05
CA CYS A 1101 41.98 -1.72 -20.64
C CYS A 1101 43.43 -1.77 -21.19
N PRO A 1102 43.67 -1.52 -22.49
CA PRO A 1102 45.01 -1.68 -23.10
C PRO A 1102 46.08 -0.72 -22.55
N ARG A 1103 45.68 0.33 -21.82
CA ARG A 1103 46.59 1.28 -21.17
C ARG A 1103 47.10 0.82 -19.79
N CYS A 1104 46.39 -0.09 -19.10
CA CYS A 1104 46.72 -0.44 -17.70
C CYS A 1104 46.39 -1.87 -17.27
N GLY A 1105 45.88 -2.73 -18.15
CA GLY A 1105 45.49 -4.12 -17.84
C GLY A 1105 44.26 -4.27 -16.94
N SER A 1106 43.62 -3.18 -16.50
CA SER A 1106 42.46 -3.25 -15.61
C SER A 1106 41.20 -3.69 -16.35
N THR A 1107 40.57 -4.76 -15.87
CA THR A 1107 39.26 -5.29 -16.32
C THR A 1107 38.06 -4.49 -15.78
N ALA A 1108 38.29 -3.50 -14.93
CA ALA A 1108 37.25 -2.64 -14.36
C ALA A 1108 36.80 -1.58 -15.39
N ILE A 1109 36.06 -2.02 -16.42
CA ILE A 1109 35.57 -1.19 -17.53
C ILE A 1109 34.07 -0.93 -17.33
N ARG A 1110 33.67 0.34 -17.26
CA ARG A 1110 32.27 0.77 -17.27
C ARG A 1110 31.85 1.06 -18.70
N ARG A 1111 31.01 0.20 -19.28
CA ARG A 1111 30.47 0.35 -20.65
C ARG A 1111 29.11 1.08 -20.59
N VAL A 1112 29.00 2.27 -21.21
CA VAL A 1112 27.79 3.11 -21.27
C VAL A 1112 27.18 3.05 -22.67
N ARG A 1113 25.86 2.87 -22.78
CA ARG A 1113 25.13 2.81 -24.07
C ARG A 1113 23.77 3.52 -23.95
N ARG A 1114 23.19 3.89 -25.09
CA ARG A 1114 21.79 4.34 -25.23
C ARG A 1114 21.00 3.26 -25.98
N ILE A 1115 19.85 2.85 -25.46
CA ILE A 1115 18.98 1.84 -26.12
C ILE A 1115 17.53 2.33 -26.20
N THR A 1116 16.98 2.77 -25.06
CA THR A 1116 15.53 3.03 -24.88
C THR A 1116 15.15 4.52 -24.89
N GLY A 1117 16.11 5.42 -24.64
CA GLY A 1117 15.89 6.86 -24.51
C GLY A 1117 17.11 7.56 -23.93
N TYR A 1118 17.46 7.13 -22.72
CA TYR A 1118 18.52 7.67 -21.87
C TYR A 1118 19.77 6.79 -21.90
N LEU A 1119 20.84 7.26 -21.25
CA LEU A 1119 22.10 6.52 -21.11
C LEU A 1119 22.01 5.57 -19.92
N SER A 1120 22.58 4.37 -20.03
CA SER A 1120 22.79 3.50 -18.87
C SER A 1120 24.04 2.63 -19.04
N THR A 1121 24.45 1.96 -17.97
CA THR A 1121 25.56 1.00 -18.01
C THR A 1121 25.05 -0.40 -18.34
N VAL A 1122 25.83 -1.16 -19.13
CA VAL A 1122 25.36 -2.44 -19.72
C VAL A 1122 24.97 -3.49 -18.67
N ASP A 1123 25.60 -3.47 -17.50
CA ASP A 1123 25.31 -4.31 -16.32
C ASP A 1123 23.88 -4.14 -15.75
N ARG A 1124 23.16 -3.08 -16.14
CA ARG A 1124 21.82 -2.76 -15.66
C ARG A 1124 20.69 -3.06 -16.64
N PHE A 1125 20.99 -3.44 -17.87
CA PHE A 1125 19.95 -3.79 -18.84
C PHE A 1125 19.34 -5.17 -18.54
N ASN A 1126 18.05 -5.33 -18.86
CA ASN A 1126 17.44 -6.66 -18.93
C ASN A 1126 17.91 -7.42 -20.18
N ASP A 1127 17.76 -8.74 -20.15
CA ASP A 1127 18.35 -9.63 -21.15
C ASP A 1127 17.79 -9.38 -22.57
N SER A 1128 16.54 -8.92 -22.71
CA SER A 1128 15.97 -8.54 -24.00
C SER A 1128 16.63 -7.28 -24.60
N LYS A 1129 17.14 -6.38 -23.75
CA LYS A 1129 17.93 -5.20 -24.17
C LYS A 1129 19.42 -5.50 -24.32
N VAL A 1130 19.94 -6.52 -23.64
CA VAL A 1130 21.27 -7.07 -23.95
C VAL A 1130 21.26 -7.78 -25.31
N ALA A 1131 20.21 -8.54 -25.63
CA ALA A 1131 19.99 -9.10 -26.97
C ALA A 1131 19.85 -7.99 -28.04
N GLU A 1132 19.02 -6.97 -27.81
CA GLU A 1132 18.93 -5.80 -28.71
C GLU A 1132 20.28 -5.08 -28.88
N LEU A 1133 21.14 -5.06 -27.86
CA LEU A 1133 22.48 -4.48 -27.94
C LEU A 1133 23.46 -5.33 -28.77
N HIS A 1134 23.34 -6.65 -28.73
CA HIS A 1134 24.17 -7.56 -29.55
C HIS A 1134 23.72 -7.60 -31.02
N ASP A 1135 22.42 -7.45 -31.28
CA ASP A 1135 21.85 -7.39 -32.63
C ASP A 1135 22.08 -6.05 -33.34
N ARG A 1136 22.42 -4.98 -32.60
CA ARG A 1136 22.68 -3.63 -33.15
C ARG A 1136 23.90 -3.62 -34.07
N ILE A 1137 23.66 -3.41 -35.36
CA ILE A 1137 24.73 -3.14 -36.32
C ILE A 1137 24.98 -1.65 -36.51
N VAL A 1138 26.20 -1.30 -36.91
CA VAL A 1138 26.57 0.06 -37.30
C VAL A 1138 25.94 0.40 -38.64
N HIS A 1139 25.24 1.53 -38.73
CA HIS A 1139 24.73 2.01 -40.02
C HIS A 1139 25.89 2.51 -40.88
N LYS A 1140 25.79 2.32 -42.19
CA LYS A 1140 26.77 2.91 -43.12
C LYS A 1140 26.56 4.43 -43.20
N PHE A 1141 27.63 5.16 -43.48
CA PHE A 1141 27.55 6.56 -43.88
C PHE A 1141 27.47 6.61 -45.40
#